data_AF-A0A7J4T6J2-F1
#
_entry.id   AF-A0A7J4T6J2-F1
#
_cell.length_a   1.000
_cell.length_b   1.000
_cell.length_c   1.000
_cell.angle_alpha   90.00
_cell.angle_beta   90.00
_cell.angle_gamma   90.00
#
_symmetry.space_group_name_H-M   'P 1'
#
loop_
_entity.id
_entity.type
_entity.pdbx_description
1 polymer ?
#
loop_
_entity_poly.entity_id
_entity_poly.type
_entity_poly.pdbx_seq_one_letter_code
_entity_poly.pdbx_strand_id
1 'polypeptide(L)'
;MSSVLIFSSLAGCLGGDSSDENDSSNSNDGVNKLGKVLVSTYHVEQLVSAVAGDLVEVNQIAPSNVPVHDFEPTTQDLSKFNDVELFFYHGLNLEPWVPKTLSTLGSDAPKAVQTHAMPTGYSDLEFKTLLTDKLCDLLSSASSDNKVILNGAEEIHADYEAHHFTFPGVSLEEHDHEGHDHANETNEDHDHEGHDHDEHNILEAEDKISNPAGCNSGTSVSIYHLEAGEYVLEFESTDNSDFNLAVLPMPGAHHHHHHHGPFEWAGAFDVSDTSHTWTMAKVDGGYADPSMKVVLFSADSPNASTIENLEGDVEALMEGDCAVIQNGETMASIASTGSCFEWTVDESLDINSFNLDTTGMTGFVAFTAHSPYEFEAAEHYLKDSAGNNVEHTAEEGGGGHGHGDHAEESHVCHDETTHENHDEYTTKEACENAGHMWMEISGGVCHDTTTHENHDEYTTEEDCENAGHEWMEAEHEMTAEHALEDFDLNNDSKLSLNEIMEAFEDEHHHDEHAHEGHDHSNESTDDHEGHDHGDEEDDHDGHDHGDEEDDHEDEEEMMIREAFNYSDVDDDGNLGLEELKTFIFLVDDKSTSVMIHIEEEGDYGFALPDSINMTIEGKSGGHDDHEGHDHGGESDEVSDDGEAQSEIVADDDEDAFEYDPHSWLSPLAFKAQIDVVLENLTTAFPEGEDTFKSNAEAYKAELVSIDNDFETAFGTDGTCTDKTIIANHNAYSYMAYRYDLNFLTIHGLDPEGEPSVEDIAEVVEEIKEKGLTVIFVEEYTNTDSLDSLRQDTVSDTLPDGVEIKILYTMEMPPKDENDNYLTLMQKNLESLKSGLQCS
;
A
#
# COMPACT_ATOMS: atom_id res chain seq x y z
N MET A 1 9.61 76.30 3.93
CA MET A 1 10.93 75.96 3.37
C MET A 1 10.75 74.64 2.66
N SER A 2 10.31 74.70 1.40
CA SER A 2 11.10 74.45 0.19
C SER A 2 11.55 72.99 0.05
N SER A 3 10.69 72.19 -0.56
CA SER A 3 11.04 71.00 -1.34
C SER A 3 11.58 71.42 -2.70
N VAL A 4 12.58 70.70 -3.23
CA VAL A 4 13.04 70.82 -4.63
C VAL A 4 13.16 69.39 -5.18
N LEU A 5 12.27 69.07 -6.12
CA LEU A 5 12.36 67.97 -7.08
C LEU A 5 12.80 68.58 -8.42
N ILE A 6 13.77 67.98 -9.09
CA ILE A 6 14.26 68.38 -10.40
C ILE A 6 13.77 67.37 -11.44
N PHE A 7 12.87 67.83 -12.31
CA PHE A 7 12.54 67.24 -13.61
C PHE A 7 13.47 67.80 -14.69
N SER A 8 13.87 66.99 -15.67
CA SER A 8 14.36 67.40 -16.99
C SER A 8 14.41 66.16 -17.90
N SER A 9 14.03 66.14 -19.17
CA SER A 9 13.13 66.95 -20.02
C SER A 9 13.26 66.36 -21.43
N LEU A 10 12.13 66.04 -22.06
CA LEU A 10 11.99 65.78 -23.50
C LEU A 10 12.43 66.98 -24.35
N ALA A 11 13.05 66.72 -25.50
CA ALA A 11 13.22 67.70 -26.58
C ALA A 11 12.76 67.07 -27.91
N GLY A 12 11.76 67.71 -28.55
CA GLY A 12 11.31 67.38 -29.89
C GLY A 12 11.97 68.22 -30.98
N CYS A 13 11.81 67.82 -32.24
CA CYS A 13 11.96 68.68 -33.41
C CYS A 13 10.93 68.32 -34.50
N LEU A 14 10.23 69.35 -34.97
CA LEU A 14 9.24 69.39 -36.04
C LEU A 14 9.87 69.50 -37.43
N GLY A 15 9.18 69.03 -38.47
CA GLY A 15 9.36 69.50 -39.84
C GLY A 15 8.46 68.87 -40.91
N GLY A 16 7.50 69.63 -41.45
CA GLY A 16 7.05 69.53 -42.85
C GLY A 16 5.59 69.13 -43.09
N ASP A 17 4.77 70.09 -43.50
CA ASP A 17 3.34 70.01 -43.85
C ASP A 17 3.11 69.61 -45.33
N SER A 18 2.20 68.65 -45.57
CA SER A 18 1.31 68.64 -46.74
C SER A 18 0.20 67.60 -46.55
N SER A 19 -1.03 68.11 -46.49
CA SER A 19 -2.33 67.45 -46.36
C SER A 19 -2.67 66.46 -47.48
N ASP A 20 -3.18 65.27 -47.11
CA ASP A 20 -4.35 64.62 -47.74
C ASP A 20 -5.00 63.65 -46.73
N GLU A 21 -6.33 63.59 -46.76
CA GLU A 21 -7.23 63.05 -45.73
C GLU A 21 -7.31 61.51 -45.69
N ASN A 22 -7.51 61.00 -44.47
CA ASN A 22 -8.32 59.83 -44.10
C ASN A 22 -7.70 58.42 -44.21
N ASP A 23 -6.98 58.00 -43.17
CA ASP A 23 -7.20 56.68 -42.57
C ASP A 23 -6.86 56.72 -41.07
N SER A 24 -7.78 56.26 -40.24
CA SER A 24 -7.64 56.24 -38.78
C SER A 24 -7.07 54.89 -38.38
N SER A 25 -5.78 54.66 -38.65
CA SER A 25 -5.08 53.48 -38.14
C SER A 25 -4.65 53.74 -36.70
N ASN A 26 -5.25 52.98 -35.79
CA ASN A 26 -4.90 52.83 -34.39
C ASN A 26 -3.37 52.59 -34.27
N SER A 27 -2.65 53.55 -33.70
CA SER A 27 -1.25 53.38 -33.34
C SER A 27 -1.15 52.59 -32.04
N ASN A 28 -1.04 51.26 -32.16
CA ASN A 28 -0.41 50.42 -31.14
C ASN A 28 1.10 50.53 -31.35
N ASP A 29 1.84 50.97 -30.33
CA ASP A 29 3.29 50.76 -30.23
C ASP A 29 3.54 49.25 -30.18
N GLY A 30 3.62 48.59 -31.33
CA GLY A 30 3.85 47.15 -31.43
C GLY A 30 5.34 46.85 -31.50
N VAL A 31 5.88 46.23 -30.45
CA VAL A 31 7.11 45.44 -30.58
C VAL A 31 6.81 44.35 -31.61
N ASN A 32 7.54 44.31 -32.72
CA ASN A 32 7.40 43.21 -33.68
C ASN A 32 7.87 41.93 -32.99
N LYS A 33 6.95 40.99 -32.77
CA LYS A 33 7.27 39.65 -32.23
C LYS A 33 8.18 38.90 -33.19
N LEU A 34 9.14 38.16 -32.66
CA LEU A 34 10.12 37.35 -33.40
C LEU A 34 9.53 36.03 -33.92
N GLY A 35 8.52 35.51 -33.23
CA GLY A 35 7.81 34.27 -33.57
C GLY A 35 6.83 33.87 -32.48
N LYS A 36 6.30 32.66 -32.60
CA LYS A 36 5.32 32.03 -31.72
C LYS A 36 5.89 30.76 -31.08
N VAL A 37 5.63 30.64 -29.80
CA VAL A 37 5.98 29.47 -29.00
C VAL A 37 4.71 28.95 -28.34
N LEU A 38 4.51 27.64 -28.41
CA LEU A 38 3.44 26.94 -27.71
C LEU A 38 4.03 26.28 -26.46
N VAL A 39 3.30 26.29 -25.36
CA VAL A 39 3.67 25.60 -24.11
C VAL A 39 2.55 24.69 -23.63
N SER A 40 2.88 23.61 -22.93
CA SER A 40 1.90 22.68 -22.36
C SER A 40 1.11 23.30 -21.21
N THR A 41 1.82 23.72 -20.16
CA THR A 41 1.28 24.10 -18.84
C THR A 41 1.61 25.53 -18.44
N TYR A 42 1.00 25.99 -17.34
CA TYR A 42 1.25 27.31 -16.77
C TYR A 42 2.68 27.49 -16.29
N HIS A 43 3.25 26.53 -15.53
CA HIS A 43 4.63 26.66 -15.05
C HIS A 43 5.65 26.71 -16.22
N VAL A 44 5.42 25.95 -17.31
CA VAL A 44 6.23 26.06 -18.54
C VAL A 44 6.02 27.41 -19.22
N GLU A 45 4.80 27.96 -19.21
CA GLU A 45 4.54 29.33 -19.70
C GLU A 45 5.35 30.37 -18.93
N GLN A 46 5.37 30.29 -17.59
CA GLN A 46 6.13 31.20 -16.74
C GLN A 46 7.63 31.11 -17.04
N LEU A 47 8.14 29.89 -17.19
CA LEU A 47 9.53 29.61 -17.54
C LEU A 47 9.92 30.25 -18.89
N VAL A 48 9.13 29.99 -19.93
CA VAL A 48 9.39 30.49 -21.29
C VAL A 48 9.22 32.00 -21.35
N SER A 49 8.18 32.54 -20.73
CA SER A 49 7.90 33.98 -20.70
C SER A 49 8.96 34.77 -19.94
N ALA A 50 9.51 34.21 -18.85
CA ALA A 50 10.60 34.80 -18.09
C ALA A 50 11.85 35.04 -18.97
N VAL A 51 12.17 34.11 -19.87
CA VAL A 51 13.32 34.24 -20.78
C VAL A 51 12.96 35.10 -22.00
N ALA A 52 11.84 34.79 -22.66
CA ALA A 52 11.46 35.39 -23.93
C ALA A 52 11.05 36.87 -23.81
N GLY A 53 10.43 37.26 -22.69
CA GLY A 53 9.84 38.58 -22.48
C GLY A 53 8.90 38.99 -23.62
N ASP A 54 8.85 40.30 -23.91
CA ASP A 54 7.95 40.84 -24.94
C ASP A 54 8.36 40.50 -26.39
N LEU A 55 9.48 39.82 -26.63
CA LEU A 55 9.99 39.57 -27.98
C LEU A 55 9.34 38.38 -28.68
N VAL A 56 8.75 37.44 -27.95
CA VAL A 56 8.08 36.25 -28.50
C VAL A 56 6.62 36.24 -28.06
N GLU A 57 5.76 35.63 -28.84
CA GLU A 57 4.37 35.33 -28.46
C GLU A 57 4.35 33.93 -27.85
N VAL A 58 4.01 33.82 -26.56
CA VAL A 58 3.92 32.55 -25.84
C VAL A 58 2.43 32.25 -25.64
N ASN A 59 1.99 31.05 -26.02
CA ASN A 59 0.60 30.61 -25.87
C ASN A 59 0.57 29.24 -25.18
N GLN A 60 -0.32 29.04 -24.23
CA GLN A 60 -0.54 27.75 -23.57
C GLN A 60 -1.59 26.92 -24.34
N ILE A 61 -1.38 25.59 -24.42
CA ILE A 61 -2.36 24.67 -25.01
C ILE A 61 -3.39 24.17 -24.01
N ALA A 62 -2.96 23.70 -22.82
CA ALA A 62 -3.86 23.18 -21.81
C ALA A 62 -4.78 24.30 -21.30
N PRO A 63 -6.08 24.00 -21.08
CA PRO A 63 -7.03 24.97 -20.56
C PRO A 63 -6.73 25.26 -19.08
N SER A 64 -7.21 26.40 -18.59
CA SER A 64 -6.97 26.85 -17.21
C SER A 64 -7.89 26.20 -16.16
N ASN A 65 -8.59 25.12 -16.51
CA ASN A 65 -9.65 24.50 -15.72
C ASN A 65 -9.67 22.97 -15.79
N VAL A 66 -8.62 22.36 -16.30
CA VAL A 66 -8.41 20.91 -16.32
C VAL A 66 -6.98 20.70 -15.85
N PRO A 67 -6.74 19.83 -14.85
CA PRO A 67 -5.38 19.41 -14.50
C PRO A 67 -4.63 18.95 -15.74
N VAL A 68 -3.30 19.12 -15.74
CA VAL A 68 -2.51 18.79 -16.94
C VAL A 68 -2.49 17.29 -17.21
N HIS A 69 -2.53 16.49 -16.15
CA HIS A 69 -2.50 15.02 -16.22
C HIS A 69 -3.72 14.48 -16.99
N ASP A 70 -4.89 15.10 -16.82
CA ASP A 70 -6.15 14.70 -17.46
C ASP A 70 -6.40 15.36 -18.81
N PHE A 71 -5.51 16.26 -19.23
CA PHE A 71 -5.72 17.03 -20.45
C PHE A 71 -5.37 16.21 -21.71
N GLU A 72 -6.38 15.70 -22.42
CA GLU A 72 -6.21 15.20 -23.79
C GLU A 72 -6.57 16.30 -24.81
N PRO A 73 -5.67 16.65 -25.76
CA PRO A 73 -5.94 17.70 -26.74
C PRO A 73 -7.01 17.29 -27.74
N THR A 74 -8.02 18.14 -27.92
CA THR A 74 -9.04 17.92 -28.94
C THR A 74 -8.50 18.16 -30.36
N THR A 75 -9.21 17.70 -31.39
CA THR A 75 -8.87 18.03 -32.79
C THR A 75 -8.83 19.55 -33.05
N GLN A 76 -9.59 20.34 -32.28
CA GLN A 76 -9.55 21.80 -32.38
C GLN A 76 -8.25 22.36 -31.79
N ASP A 77 -7.74 21.78 -30.70
CA ASP A 77 -6.49 22.18 -30.06
C ASP A 77 -5.27 21.89 -30.92
N LEU A 78 -5.30 20.84 -31.74
CA LEU A 78 -4.26 20.56 -32.74
C LEU A 78 -4.02 21.75 -33.69
N SER A 79 -5.02 22.62 -33.89
CA SER A 79 -4.83 23.83 -34.70
C SER A 79 -3.92 24.88 -34.05
N LYS A 80 -3.71 24.83 -32.73
CA LYS A 80 -2.79 25.71 -31.98
C LYS A 80 -1.32 25.43 -32.31
N PHE A 81 -0.99 24.25 -32.82
CA PHE A 81 0.36 23.91 -33.30
C PHE A 81 0.72 24.55 -34.64
N ASN A 82 -0.25 25.17 -35.34
CA ASN A 82 0.01 25.83 -36.62
C ASN A 82 0.83 27.11 -36.44
N ASP A 83 1.79 27.33 -37.35
CA ASP A 83 2.66 28.51 -37.35
C ASP A 83 3.42 28.72 -36.02
N VAL A 84 3.73 27.62 -35.31
CA VAL A 84 4.55 27.60 -34.09
C VAL A 84 5.96 27.16 -34.44
N GLU A 85 6.98 27.88 -33.95
CA GLU A 85 8.38 27.49 -34.19
C GLU A 85 8.92 26.50 -33.15
N LEU A 86 8.50 26.63 -31.89
CA LEU A 86 8.88 25.75 -30.78
C LEU A 86 7.67 25.38 -29.94
N PHE A 87 7.62 24.12 -29.52
CA PHE A 87 6.69 23.64 -28.50
C PHE A 87 7.51 23.21 -27.27
N PHE A 88 7.25 23.82 -26.12
CA PHE A 88 7.85 23.41 -24.86
C PHE A 88 6.83 22.64 -24.01
N TYR A 89 7.27 21.56 -23.39
CA TYR A 89 6.50 20.78 -22.43
C TYR A 89 7.40 20.35 -21.26
N HIS A 90 6.84 19.85 -20.16
CA HIS A 90 7.64 19.52 -19.00
C HIS A 90 8.53 18.29 -19.27
N GLY A 91 7.93 17.15 -19.59
CA GLY A 91 8.59 15.84 -19.55
C GLY A 91 8.20 15.05 -18.30
N LEU A 92 8.93 13.97 -17.98
CA LEU A 92 8.61 13.05 -16.87
C LEU A 92 7.17 12.51 -16.90
N ASN A 93 6.69 12.16 -18.10
CA ASN A 93 5.32 11.72 -18.36
C ASN A 93 4.19 12.67 -17.88
N LEU A 94 4.49 13.93 -17.50
CA LEU A 94 3.46 14.89 -17.09
C LEU A 94 2.39 15.11 -18.18
N GLU A 95 2.81 15.06 -19.45
CA GLU A 95 1.95 15.26 -20.61
C GLU A 95 1.93 14.02 -21.51
N PRO A 96 1.24 12.93 -21.11
CA PRO A 96 1.27 11.63 -21.80
C PRO A 96 0.70 11.72 -23.23
N TRP A 97 -0.15 12.73 -23.49
CA TRP A 97 -0.70 13.03 -24.80
C TRP A 97 0.31 13.55 -25.84
N VAL A 98 1.48 14.03 -25.41
CA VAL A 98 2.46 14.71 -26.28
C VAL A 98 3.02 13.80 -27.37
N PRO A 99 3.56 12.59 -27.08
CA PRO A 99 4.10 11.68 -28.10
C PRO A 99 3.10 11.36 -29.22
N LYS A 100 1.87 10.99 -28.84
CA LYS A 100 0.77 10.70 -29.77
C LYS A 100 0.39 11.91 -30.64
N THR A 101 0.36 13.09 -30.04
CA THR A 101 0.07 14.35 -30.75
C THR A 101 1.16 14.70 -31.77
N LEU A 102 2.44 14.60 -31.38
CA LEU A 102 3.56 14.88 -32.27
C LEU A 102 3.63 13.87 -33.43
N SER A 103 3.34 12.59 -33.16
CA SER A 103 3.23 11.54 -34.17
C SER A 103 2.12 11.85 -35.20
N THR A 104 0.96 12.30 -34.71
CA THR A 104 -0.19 12.69 -35.53
C THR A 104 0.13 13.88 -36.46
N LEU A 105 0.88 14.87 -35.97
CA LEU A 105 1.30 16.04 -36.74
C LEU A 105 2.41 15.71 -37.76
N GLY A 106 3.23 14.68 -37.50
CA GLY A 106 4.26 14.22 -38.40
C GLY A 106 5.24 15.32 -38.81
N SER A 107 5.39 15.57 -40.12
CA SER A 107 6.33 16.61 -40.61
C SER A 107 5.89 18.04 -40.34
N ASP A 108 4.64 18.25 -39.96
CA ASP A 108 4.08 19.56 -39.63
C ASP A 108 4.23 19.89 -38.13
N ALA A 109 4.73 18.93 -37.32
CA ALA A 109 5.00 19.15 -35.90
C ALA A 109 6.10 20.21 -35.70
N PRO A 110 5.94 21.16 -34.77
CA PRO A 110 7.02 22.07 -34.39
C PRO A 110 8.15 21.30 -33.70
N LYS A 111 9.29 21.95 -33.52
CA LYS A 111 10.35 21.38 -32.67
C LYS A 111 9.86 21.35 -31.22
N ALA A 112 9.55 20.15 -30.74
CA ALA A 112 9.20 19.89 -29.35
C ALA A 112 10.46 19.84 -28.46
N VAL A 113 10.37 20.39 -27.26
CA VAL A 113 11.47 20.49 -26.29
C VAL A 113 10.93 20.21 -24.88
N GLN A 114 11.43 19.16 -24.25
CA GLN A 114 11.23 18.92 -22.82
C GLN A 114 12.04 19.95 -22.03
N THR A 115 11.41 20.54 -21.03
CA THR A 115 12.00 21.58 -20.20
C THR A 115 12.61 21.04 -18.92
N HIS A 116 12.18 19.86 -18.45
CA HIS A 116 12.71 19.22 -17.25
C HIS A 116 14.24 19.17 -17.27
N ALA A 117 14.83 19.62 -16.16
CA ALA A 117 16.27 19.61 -15.94
C ALA A 117 16.58 19.82 -14.45
N MET A 118 17.57 19.08 -13.95
CA MET A 118 18.06 19.20 -12.57
C MET A 118 19.42 19.91 -12.48
N PRO A 119 19.73 20.63 -11.38
CA PRO A 119 21.02 21.33 -11.22
C PRO A 119 22.24 20.42 -11.25
N THR A 120 22.04 19.16 -10.84
CA THR A 120 23.00 18.07 -10.80
C THR A 120 23.30 17.49 -12.18
N GLY A 121 22.41 17.71 -13.16
CA GLY A 121 22.47 17.10 -14.49
C GLY A 121 21.87 15.70 -14.58
N TYR A 122 21.23 15.20 -13.51
CA TYR A 122 20.39 14.00 -13.55
C TYR A 122 19.10 14.26 -14.34
N SER A 123 18.48 13.18 -14.84
CA SER A 123 17.23 13.21 -15.60
C SER A 123 15.99 13.50 -14.77
N ASP A 124 16.09 13.30 -13.44
CA ASP A 124 15.01 13.35 -12.47
C ASP A 124 15.60 13.45 -11.04
N LEU A 125 14.72 13.51 -10.04
CA LEU A 125 15.07 13.18 -8.67
C LEU A 125 15.15 11.65 -8.58
N GLU A 126 16.34 11.06 -8.56
CA GLU A 126 16.46 9.61 -8.33
C GLU A 126 16.00 9.31 -6.89
N PHE A 127 14.70 9.08 -6.68
CA PHE A 127 14.10 8.78 -5.38
C PHE A 127 14.79 7.60 -4.71
N LYS A 128 15.22 6.60 -5.49
CA LYS A 128 16.05 5.48 -5.02
C LYS A 128 17.36 5.95 -4.41
N THR A 129 18.05 6.91 -5.03
CA THR A 129 19.29 7.50 -4.50
C THR A 129 19.01 8.32 -3.22
N LEU A 130 17.86 9.00 -3.14
CA LEU A 130 17.45 9.75 -1.95
C LEU A 130 17.10 8.86 -0.76
N LEU A 131 16.28 7.84 -1.01
CA LEU A 131 15.93 6.79 -0.07
C LEU A 131 17.22 6.16 0.46
N THR A 132 18.10 5.77 -0.44
CA THR A 132 19.40 5.17 -0.12
C THR A 132 20.24 6.10 0.76
N ASP A 133 20.41 7.37 0.40
CA ASP A 133 21.20 8.32 1.20
C ASP A 133 20.62 8.50 2.62
N LYS A 134 19.30 8.63 2.76
CA LYS A 134 18.62 8.75 4.06
C LYS A 134 18.72 7.47 4.90
N LEU A 135 18.50 6.31 4.29
CA LEU A 135 18.68 5.01 4.94
C LEU A 135 20.11 4.84 5.47
N CYS A 136 21.10 5.21 4.66
CA CYS A 136 22.51 5.18 5.05
C CYS A 136 22.80 6.13 6.23
N ASP A 137 22.26 7.34 6.21
CA ASP A 137 22.41 8.30 7.30
C ASP A 137 21.77 7.80 8.59
N LEU A 138 20.53 7.29 8.52
CA LEU A 138 19.82 6.66 9.65
C LEU A 138 20.61 5.49 10.23
N LEU A 139 21.02 4.54 9.38
CA LEU A 139 21.79 3.36 9.77
C LEU A 139 23.10 3.72 10.46
N SER A 140 23.74 4.82 10.02
CA SER A 140 24.97 5.33 10.63
C SER A 140 24.77 6.07 11.95
N SER A 141 23.55 6.58 12.19
CA SER A 141 23.16 7.34 13.38
C SER A 141 22.53 6.48 14.47
N ALA A 142 22.18 5.23 14.15
CA ALA A 142 21.60 4.25 15.07
C ALA A 142 22.43 4.12 16.37
N SER A 143 21.79 4.39 17.50
CA SER A 143 22.38 4.29 18.83
C SER A 143 22.05 2.94 19.45
N SER A 144 22.97 2.38 20.25
CA SER A 144 22.78 1.16 21.04
C SER A 144 21.72 1.28 22.17
N ASP A 145 20.97 2.38 22.21
CA ASP A 145 19.97 2.67 23.22
C ASP A 145 18.56 2.17 22.82
N ASN A 146 18.28 1.98 21.53
CA ASN A 146 17.04 1.35 21.01
C ASN A 146 17.31 -0.11 20.65
N LYS A 147 17.42 -0.96 21.66
CA LYS A 147 17.66 -2.38 21.49
C LYS A 147 16.34 -3.11 21.29
N VAL A 148 16.23 -3.86 20.20
CA VAL A 148 15.16 -4.81 19.93
C VAL A 148 15.77 -6.21 20.02
N ILE A 149 15.20 -7.06 20.87
CA ILE A 149 15.61 -8.46 21.03
C ILE A 149 14.75 -9.26 20.07
N LEU A 150 15.38 -10.00 19.16
CA LEU A 150 14.66 -10.85 18.22
C LEU A 150 14.09 -12.05 18.98
N ASN A 151 12.83 -11.93 19.37
CA ASN A 151 12.11 -12.96 20.12
C ASN A 151 10.60 -12.95 19.82
N GLY A 152 10.11 -12.40 18.71
CA GLY A 152 8.69 -12.45 18.33
C GLY A 152 7.72 -11.54 19.12
N ALA A 153 8.13 -10.93 20.24
CA ALA A 153 7.25 -10.11 21.08
C ALA A 153 7.35 -8.59 20.87
N GLU A 154 8.28 -8.11 20.04
CA GLU A 154 8.46 -6.67 19.78
C GLU A 154 7.84 -6.27 18.43
N GLU A 155 7.03 -5.22 18.46
CA GLU A 155 6.48 -4.52 17.30
C GLU A 155 7.36 -3.31 16.99
N ILE A 156 7.79 -3.16 15.74
CA ILE A 156 8.45 -1.96 15.24
C ILE A 156 7.52 -1.25 14.26
N HIS A 157 7.57 0.08 14.23
CA HIS A 157 6.85 0.87 13.23
C HIS A 157 7.77 1.15 12.05
N ALA A 158 7.23 1.15 10.83
CA ALA A 158 7.97 1.54 9.63
C ALA A 158 8.16 3.07 9.50
N ASP A 159 8.51 3.74 10.59
CA ASP A 159 8.79 5.17 10.65
C ASP A 159 10.26 5.49 10.29
N TYR A 160 10.62 6.79 10.25
CA TYR A 160 11.99 7.28 10.06
C TYR A 160 12.91 6.93 11.26
N GLU A 161 13.11 5.65 11.52
CA GLU A 161 13.81 5.12 12.68
C GLU A 161 14.88 4.07 12.30
N ALA A 162 15.85 3.92 13.21
CA ALA A 162 16.84 2.87 13.12
C ALA A 162 16.82 2.05 14.40
N HIS A 163 16.67 0.74 14.24
CA HIS A 163 16.56 -0.23 15.32
C HIS A 163 17.87 -1.00 15.44
N HIS A 164 18.31 -1.25 16.68
CA HIS A 164 19.47 -2.09 16.96
C HIS A 164 18.99 -3.48 17.38
N PHE A 165 19.16 -4.45 16.51
CA PHE A 165 18.75 -5.83 16.72
C PHE A 165 19.86 -6.65 17.36
N THR A 166 19.49 -7.50 18.30
CA THR A 166 20.38 -8.48 18.92
C THR A 166 19.72 -9.84 18.84
N PHE A 167 20.39 -10.81 18.20
CA PHE A 167 20.00 -12.21 18.32
C PHE A 167 20.21 -12.65 19.77
N PRO A 168 19.32 -13.45 20.37
CA PRO A 168 19.58 -14.11 21.64
C PRO A 168 20.81 -15.03 21.47
N GLY A 169 21.97 -14.50 21.83
CA GLY A 169 23.24 -15.14 21.54
C GLY A 169 23.47 -16.34 22.45
N VAL A 170 23.44 -17.55 21.87
CA VAL A 170 24.09 -18.73 22.46
C VAL A 170 25.59 -18.45 22.57
N SER A 171 26.06 -18.15 23.78
CA SER A 171 27.48 -17.95 24.05
C SER A 171 28.16 -19.30 24.20
N LEU A 172 28.61 -19.90 23.10
CA LEU A 172 29.57 -21.00 23.13
C LEU A 172 30.92 -20.49 23.68
N GLU A 173 31.09 -20.52 25.00
CA GLU A 173 32.44 -20.58 25.57
C GLU A 173 33.06 -21.92 25.15
N GLU A 174 34.01 -21.86 24.21
CA GLU A 174 34.85 -22.97 23.76
C GLU A 174 35.36 -23.82 24.93
N HIS A 175 34.68 -24.94 25.20
CA HIS A 175 35.26 -26.02 25.99
C HIS A 175 36.13 -26.88 25.07
N ASP A 176 37.40 -26.48 25.00
CA ASP A 176 38.56 -27.25 24.51
C ASP A 176 38.43 -28.75 24.86
N HIS A 177 37.95 -29.56 23.91
CA HIS A 177 38.19 -30.99 23.89
C HIS A 177 39.09 -31.36 22.72
N GLU A 178 40.38 -31.41 23.04
CA GLU A 178 41.43 -31.96 22.19
C GLU A 178 41.07 -33.38 21.71
N GLY A 179 40.81 -33.50 20.41
CA GLY A 179 41.49 -34.46 19.55
C GLY A 179 40.83 -35.81 19.35
N HIS A 180 40.25 -35.98 18.15
CA HIS A 180 40.44 -37.20 17.37
C HIS A 180 40.53 -36.89 15.87
N ASP A 181 41.76 -36.99 15.35
CA ASP A 181 42.06 -37.03 13.93
C ASP A 181 41.34 -38.19 13.24
N HIS A 182 40.49 -37.92 12.24
CA HIS A 182 40.40 -38.76 11.05
C HIS A 182 40.27 -37.92 9.78
N ALA A 183 41.17 -38.19 8.85
CA ALA A 183 41.39 -37.44 7.64
C ALA A 183 40.56 -37.96 6.45
N ASN A 184 39.99 -37.01 5.71
CA ASN A 184 39.98 -36.92 4.24
C ASN A 184 39.33 -38.09 3.46
N GLU A 185 38.12 -37.89 2.93
CA GLU A 185 37.67 -38.17 1.53
C GLU A 185 36.46 -37.26 1.24
N THR A 186 36.60 -36.27 0.35
CA THR A 186 36.03 -36.15 -1.01
C THR A 186 34.69 -35.42 -1.08
N ASN A 187 34.68 -34.31 -1.84
CA ASN A 187 33.50 -33.70 -2.44
C ASN A 187 32.54 -34.77 -2.95
N GLU A 188 31.37 -34.87 -2.34
CA GLU A 188 30.14 -35.24 -3.03
C GLU A 188 29.07 -34.24 -2.56
N ASP A 189 28.50 -33.56 -3.56
CA ASP A 189 27.33 -32.73 -3.44
C ASP A 189 26.22 -33.58 -2.78
N HIS A 190 25.81 -33.19 -1.59
CA HIS A 190 24.59 -33.70 -0.97
C HIS A 190 23.55 -32.60 -1.07
N ASP A 191 22.62 -32.85 -1.99
CA ASP A 191 21.29 -32.26 -2.01
C ASP A 191 20.74 -32.30 -0.57
N HIS A 192 20.59 -31.13 0.05
CA HIS A 192 19.71 -31.01 1.19
C HIS A 192 18.30 -31.12 0.62
N GLU A 193 17.72 -32.31 0.79
CA GLU A 193 16.28 -32.52 0.70
C GLU A 193 15.62 -31.46 1.59
N GLY A 194 14.73 -30.68 0.97
CA GLY A 194 14.02 -29.60 1.62
C GLY A 194 13.31 -30.13 2.85
N HIS A 195 13.57 -29.48 3.97
CA HIS A 195 12.52 -29.32 4.96
C HIS A 195 11.46 -28.48 4.27
N ASP A 196 10.34 -29.12 3.93
CA ASP A 196 9.10 -28.45 3.56
C ASP A 196 8.71 -27.60 4.78
N HIS A 197 9.14 -26.34 4.78
CA HIS A 197 8.43 -25.29 5.48
C HIS A 197 7.25 -24.94 4.57
N ASP A 198 6.07 -24.88 5.19
CA ASP A 198 4.83 -24.51 4.53
C ASP A 198 5.01 -23.23 3.69
N GLU A 199 4.20 -23.09 2.64
CA GLU A 199 4.28 -22.03 1.65
C GLU A 199 3.93 -20.67 2.28
N HIS A 200 4.85 -20.10 3.07
CA HIS A 200 4.78 -18.74 3.58
C HIS A 200 4.74 -17.80 2.37
N ASN A 201 3.78 -16.88 2.36
CA ASN A 201 3.58 -15.93 1.26
C ASN A 201 4.67 -14.85 1.31
N ILE A 202 5.91 -15.23 0.96
CA ILE A 202 7.10 -14.38 1.06
C ILE A 202 7.02 -13.26 0.01
N LEU A 203 7.11 -12.02 0.48
CA LEU A 203 7.15 -10.85 -0.40
C LEU A 203 8.53 -10.73 -1.07
N GLU A 204 8.52 -10.51 -2.39
CA GLU A 204 9.74 -10.20 -3.14
C GLU A 204 10.01 -8.68 -3.13
N ALA A 205 11.27 -8.30 -2.95
CA ALA A 205 11.67 -6.90 -3.06
C ALA A 205 11.62 -6.47 -4.54
N GLU A 206 11.02 -5.32 -4.81
CA GLU A 206 10.99 -4.72 -6.15
C GLU A 206 12.39 -4.34 -6.64
N ASP A 207 13.26 -3.91 -5.72
CA ASP A 207 14.64 -3.57 -6.02
C ASP A 207 15.58 -3.91 -4.85
N LYS A 208 16.81 -4.27 -5.19
CA LYS A 208 17.89 -4.57 -4.22
C LYS A 208 19.19 -3.91 -4.65
N ILE A 209 19.71 -3.03 -3.79
CA ILE A 209 20.94 -2.26 -4.01
C ILE A 209 22.03 -2.76 -3.06
N SER A 210 23.03 -3.47 -3.61
CA SER A 210 24.17 -3.93 -2.82
C SER A 210 25.29 -2.88 -2.73
N ASN A 211 25.79 -2.65 -1.52
CA ASN A 211 26.88 -1.71 -1.20
C ASN A 211 26.67 -0.30 -1.81
N PRO A 212 25.56 0.38 -1.46
CA PRO A 212 25.24 1.70 -1.99
C PRO A 212 26.29 2.76 -1.63
N ALA A 213 26.40 3.78 -2.48
CA ALA A 213 27.25 4.94 -2.18
C ALA A 213 26.63 5.72 -1.02
N GLY A 214 27.43 6.10 -0.02
CA GLY A 214 26.94 6.80 1.19
C GLY A 214 26.85 5.89 2.42
N CYS A 215 26.65 4.59 2.23
CA CYS A 215 26.64 3.58 3.30
C CYS A 215 28.04 3.08 3.68
N ASN A 216 28.12 2.41 4.83
CA ASN A 216 29.29 1.62 5.21
C ASN A 216 29.49 0.45 4.22
N SER A 217 30.72 -0.04 4.10
CA SER A 217 30.99 -1.18 3.22
C SER A 217 30.32 -2.45 3.75
N GLY A 218 29.57 -3.15 2.90
CA GLY A 218 28.84 -4.36 3.29
C GLY A 218 27.42 -4.11 3.79
N THR A 219 26.73 -3.11 3.22
CA THR A 219 25.32 -2.80 3.48
C THR A 219 24.49 -3.08 2.24
N SER A 220 23.32 -3.68 2.41
CA SER A 220 22.30 -3.89 1.39
C SER A 220 21.10 -3.01 1.68
N VAL A 221 20.49 -2.47 0.63
CA VAL A 221 19.20 -1.78 0.68
C VAL A 221 18.20 -2.57 -0.15
N SER A 222 17.06 -2.92 0.42
CA SER A 222 15.94 -3.57 -0.28
C SER A 222 14.74 -2.62 -0.27
N ILE A 223 13.97 -2.59 -1.36
CA ILE A 223 12.77 -1.77 -1.51
C ILE A 223 11.58 -2.71 -1.69
N TYR A 224 10.52 -2.49 -0.90
CA TYR A 224 9.27 -3.23 -0.98
C TYR A 224 8.11 -2.25 -1.11
N HIS A 225 7.12 -2.60 -1.91
CA HIS A 225 5.80 -1.98 -1.84
C HIS A 225 4.98 -2.72 -0.80
N LEU A 226 4.44 -2.02 0.20
CA LEU A 226 3.69 -2.60 1.32
C LEU A 226 2.38 -1.86 1.52
N GLU A 227 1.31 -2.60 1.78
CA GLU A 227 0.01 -2.06 2.19
C GLU A 227 -0.01 -1.76 3.69
N ALA A 228 -0.98 -0.98 4.14
CA ALA A 228 -1.21 -0.80 5.57
C ALA A 228 -1.54 -2.15 6.23
N GLY A 229 -0.87 -2.47 7.36
CA GLY A 229 -1.04 -3.71 8.09
C GLY A 229 0.24 -4.22 8.77
N GLU A 230 0.13 -5.41 9.35
CA GLU A 230 1.21 -6.05 10.09
C GLU A 230 1.90 -7.12 9.24
N TYR A 231 3.23 -7.08 9.22
CA TYR A 231 4.08 -8.02 8.50
C TYR A 231 5.11 -8.65 9.44
N VAL A 232 5.47 -9.90 9.17
CA VAL A 232 6.52 -10.59 9.91
C VAL A 232 7.84 -10.39 9.19
N LEU A 233 8.83 -9.80 9.87
CA LEU A 233 10.20 -9.75 9.40
C LEU A 233 10.97 -10.89 10.05
N GLU A 234 11.39 -11.86 9.24
CA GLU A 234 12.24 -12.96 9.68
C GLU A 234 13.70 -12.67 9.31
N PHE A 235 14.62 -12.89 10.26
CA PHE A 235 16.05 -12.70 10.04
C PHE A 235 16.82 -14.00 10.16
N GLU A 236 17.67 -14.28 9.17
CA GLU A 236 18.68 -15.34 9.25
C GLU A 236 20.08 -14.71 9.34
N SER A 237 20.90 -15.19 10.28
CA SER A 237 22.31 -14.81 10.37
C SER A 237 23.23 -16.03 10.44
N THR A 238 24.38 -15.93 9.80
CA THR A 238 25.44 -16.96 9.87
C THR A 238 26.43 -16.71 11.02
N ASP A 239 26.39 -15.54 11.65
CA ASP A 239 27.25 -15.13 12.76
C ASP A 239 26.39 -14.50 13.88
N ASN A 240 26.60 -14.89 15.15
CA ASN A 240 25.95 -14.28 16.33
C ASN A 240 26.34 -12.79 16.45
N SER A 241 25.65 -11.92 15.73
CA SER A 241 26.01 -10.50 15.62
C SER A 241 24.84 -9.57 15.86
N ASP A 242 25.03 -8.62 16.77
CA ASP A 242 24.24 -7.39 16.87
C ASP A 242 24.30 -6.64 15.52
N PHE A 243 23.16 -6.21 15.00
CA PHE A 243 23.10 -5.44 13.75
C PHE A 243 22.13 -4.26 13.87
N ASN A 244 22.23 -3.31 12.93
CA ASN A 244 21.27 -2.22 12.82
C ASN A 244 20.40 -2.47 11.59
N LEU A 245 19.12 -2.17 11.70
CA LEU A 245 18.19 -2.03 10.59
C LEU A 245 17.74 -0.58 10.56
N ALA A 246 17.78 0.05 9.40
CA ALA A 246 17.05 1.30 9.17
C ALA A 246 15.88 0.99 8.24
N VAL A 247 14.70 1.49 8.60
CA VAL A 247 13.50 1.46 7.77
C VAL A 247 13.06 2.90 7.54
N LEU A 248 12.55 3.20 6.34
CA LEU A 248 11.78 4.43 6.12
C LEU A 248 10.88 4.32 4.90
N PRO A 249 9.71 4.98 4.92
CA PRO A 249 8.90 5.18 3.73
C PRO A 249 9.67 6.07 2.75
N MET A 250 9.58 5.78 1.46
CA MET A 250 10.22 6.58 0.43
C MET A 250 9.76 8.04 0.51
N PRO A 251 10.69 9.01 0.71
CA PRO A 251 10.31 10.41 0.89
C PRO A 251 9.70 10.96 -0.39
N GLY A 252 8.40 11.23 -0.36
CA GLY A 252 7.68 11.69 -1.53
C GLY A 252 7.69 10.67 -2.67
N ALA A 253 7.78 9.37 -2.35
CA ALA A 253 7.33 8.37 -3.29
C ALA A 253 5.94 8.75 -3.75
N HIS A 254 5.69 8.46 -5.01
CA HIS A 254 4.33 8.17 -5.42
C HIS A 254 3.85 7.13 -4.40
N HIS A 255 2.94 7.51 -3.50
CA HIS A 255 1.87 6.56 -3.21
C HIS A 255 1.46 6.15 -4.60
N HIS A 256 1.67 4.88 -4.95
CA HIS A 256 1.07 4.33 -6.13
C HIS A 256 -0.35 4.87 -6.05
N HIS A 257 -0.69 5.79 -6.95
CA HIS A 257 -2.08 6.05 -7.14
C HIS A 257 -2.57 4.64 -7.37
N HIS A 258 -3.46 4.16 -6.50
CA HIS A 258 -4.60 3.44 -6.98
C HIS A 258 -5.19 4.35 -8.06
N HIS A 259 -4.57 4.32 -9.25
CA HIS A 259 -5.34 4.12 -10.44
C HIS A 259 -6.21 2.95 -10.00
N HIS A 260 -7.47 3.28 -9.71
CA HIS A 260 -8.54 2.33 -9.92
C HIS A 260 -8.07 1.49 -11.10
N GLY A 261 -8.03 0.17 -10.93
CA GLY A 261 -7.70 -0.73 -12.02
C GLY A 261 -8.52 -0.36 -13.27
N PRO A 262 -8.45 -1.10 -14.37
CA PRO A 262 -9.18 -0.70 -15.58
C PRO A 262 -10.73 -0.53 -15.42
N PHE A 263 -11.28 -0.84 -14.23
CA PHE A 263 -12.66 -0.64 -13.79
C PHE A 263 -12.76 0.34 -12.60
N GLU A 264 -13.81 1.17 -12.58
CA GLU A 264 -14.16 2.06 -11.46
C GLU A 264 -15.14 1.42 -10.47
N TRP A 265 -15.83 0.35 -10.87
CA TRP A 265 -16.83 -0.31 -10.04
C TRP A 265 -16.89 -1.81 -10.34
N ALA A 266 -17.08 -2.61 -9.29
CA ALA A 266 -17.35 -4.03 -9.37
C ALA A 266 -18.61 -4.38 -8.59
N GLY A 267 -19.36 -5.38 -9.07
CA GLY A 267 -20.50 -5.90 -8.33
C GLY A 267 -20.83 -7.34 -8.66
N ALA A 268 -21.13 -8.07 -7.59
CA ALA A 268 -21.54 -9.46 -7.60
C ALA A 268 -23.08 -9.54 -7.64
N PHE A 269 -23.64 -10.40 -8.49
CA PHE A 269 -25.09 -10.52 -8.66
C PHE A 269 -25.54 -11.98 -8.63
N ASP A 270 -26.47 -12.28 -7.73
CA ASP A 270 -27.27 -13.50 -7.79
C ASP A 270 -28.33 -13.40 -8.90
N VAL A 271 -28.33 -14.37 -9.82
CA VAL A 271 -29.29 -14.43 -10.93
C VAL A 271 -30.05 -15.74 -10.97
N SER A 272 -31.36 -15.66 -11.22
CA SER A 272 -32.24 -16.84 -11.32
C SER A 272 -33.03 -16.92 -12.64
N ASP A 273 -32.89 -15.92 -13.49
CA ASP A 273 -33.55 -15.83 -14.79
C ASP A 273 -32.60 -16.19 -15.95
N THR A 274 -33.18 -16.50 -17.10
CA THR A 274 -32.46 -16.81 -18.34
C THR A 274 -31.97 -15.58 -19.10
N SER A 275 -32.40 -14.38 -18.70
CA SER A 275 -31.91 -13.14 -19.28
C SER A 275 -32.13 -11.98 -18.33
N HIS A 276 -31.17 -11.06 -18.31
CA HIS A 276 -31.21 -9.79 -17.58
C HIS A 276 -30.96 -8.64 -18.55
N THR A 277 -31.35 -7.43 -18.17
CA THR A 277 -31.13 -6.23 -18.97
C THR A 277 -30.40 -5.19 -18.13
N TRP A 278 -29.24 -4.76 -18.62
CA TRP A 278 -28.54 -3.60 -18.10
C TRP A 278 -29.04 -2.34 -18.83
N THR A 279 -29.28 -1.25 -18.12
CA THR A 279 -29.73 0.02 -18.69
C THR A 279 -28.82 1.17 -18.30
N MET A 280 -28.53 2.05 -19.26
CA MET A 280 -27.82 3.29 -19.04
C MET A 280 -28.73 4.46 -19.42
N ALA A 281 -29.05 5.34 -18.48
CA ALA A 281 -29.89 6.52 -18.68
C ALA A 281 -29.08 7.81 -18.61
N LYS A 282 -29.53 8.84 -19.32
CA LYS A 282 -28.91 10.17 -19.23
C LYS A 282 -29.14 10.82 -17.87
N VAL A 283 -28.06 11.25 -17.22
CA VAL A 283 -28.11 12.16 -16.06
C VAL A 283 -27.88 13.60 -16.54
N ASP A 284 -28.69 14.55 -16.06
CA ASP A 284 -28.60 15.98 -16.36
C ASP A 284 -28.51 16.42 -17.85
N GLY A 285 -28.98 15.56 -18.75
CA GLY A 285 -29.11 15.85 -20.18
C GLY A 285 -27.96 15.33 -21.06
N GLY A 286 -27.00 14.60 -20.48
CA GLY A 286 -25.91 13.90 -21.18
C GLY A 286 -25.72 12.46 -20.70
N TYR A 287 -24.91 11.69 -21.41
CA TYR A 287 -24.26 10.49 -20.86
C TYR A 287 -22.87 10.92 -20.39
N ALA A 288 -22.34 10.29 -19.33
CA ALA A 288 -20.95 10.49 -18.91
C ALA A 288 -20.02 10.20 -20.10
N ASP A 289 -20.20 9.02 -20.71
CA ASP A 289 -19.43 8.60 -21.89
C ASP A 289 -20.26 8.05 -23.05
N PRO A 290 -19.73 8.15 -24.30
CA PRO A 290 -20.35 7.57 -25.49
C PRO A 290 -20.20 6.04 -25.57
N SER A 291 -19.33 5.45 -24.75
CA SER A 291 -19.08 4.01 -24.64
C SER A 291 -18.54 3.64 -23.26
N MET A 292 -18.82 2.43 -22.78
CA MET A 292 -18.32 1.90 -21.50
C MET A 292 -17.81 0.47 -21.68
N LYS A 293 -16.59 0.17 -21.23
CA LYS A 293 -16.09 -1.22 -21.18
C LYS A 293 -16.62 -1.92 -19.95
N VAL A 294 -16.97 -3.19 -20.11
CA VAL A 294 -17.53 -4.05 -19.07
C VAL A 294 -16.97 -5.46 -19.21
N VAL A 295 -16.41 -5.99 -18.13
CA VAL A 295 -16.00 -7.40 -18.04
C VAL A 295 -16.97 -8.14 -17.15
N LEU A 296 -17.46 -9.27 -17.64
CA LEU A 296 -18.41 -10.12 -16.92
C LEU A 296 -17.81 -11.50 -16.70
N PHE A 297 -17.89 -12.02 -15.47
CA PHE A 297 -17.52 -13.38 -15.09
C PHE A 297 -18.75 -14.16 -14.63
N SER A 298 -18.92 -15.39 -15.10
CA SER A 298 -19.93 -16.27 -14.51
C SER A 298 -19.39 -16.83 -13.20
N ALA A 299 -20.12 -16.67 -12.10
CA ALA A 299 -19.71 -17.11 -10.77
C ALA A 299 -20.79 -18.00 -10.17
N ASP A 300 -20.38 -19.13 -9.57
CA ASP A 300 -21.31 -20.01 -8.88
C ASP A 300 -21.73 -19.44 -7.50
N SER A 301 -20.84 -18.63 -6.89
CA SER A 301 -21.02 -17.95 -5.60
C SER A 301 -20.58 -16.47 -5.67
N PRO A 302 -21.40 -15.56 -6.22
CA PRO A 302 -21.02 -14.16 -6.39
C PRO A 302 -21.05 -13.40 -5.04
N ASN A 303 -19.89 -13.16 -4.44
CA ASN A 303 -19.70 -12.42 -3.18
C ASN A 303 -18.45 -11.52 -3.22
N ALA A 304 -18.17 -10.77 -2.14
CA ALA A 304 -17.03 -9.84 -2.05
C ALA A 304 -15.68 -10.52 -2.30
N SER A 305 -15.41 -11.65 -1.64
CA SER A 305 -14.19 -12.44 -1.89
C SER A 305 -14.06 -12.91 -3.34
N THR A 306 -15.17 -13.15 -4.04
CA THR A 306 -15.14 -13.49 -5.48
C THR A 306 -14.81 -12.28 -6.34
N ILE A 307 -15.14 -11.06 -5.91
CA ILE A 307 -14.73 -9.82 -6.59
C ILE A 307 -13.21 -9.69 -6.46
N GLU A 308 -12.69 -9.70 -5.23
CA GLU A 308 -11.25 -9.59 -4.90
C GLU A 308 -10.40 -10.61 -5.68
N ASN A 309 -10.81 -11.89 -5.68
CA ASN A 309 -10.09 -12.95 -6.37
C ASN A 309 -10.04 -12.79 -7.91
N LEU A 310 -10.95 -12.00 -8.50
CA LEU A 310 -11.04 -11.81 -9.94
C LEU A 310 -10.34 -10.53 -10.42
N GLU A 311 -9.93 -9.63 -9.53
CA GLU A 311 -9.39 -8.31 -9.91
C GLU A 311 -8.12 -8.41 -10.76
N GLY A 312 -7.20 -9.30 -10.38
CA GLY A 312 -5.97 -9.55 -11.14
C GLY A 312 -6.21 -10.10 -12.56
N ASP A 313 -7.36 -10.74 -12.82
CA ASP A 313 -7.73 -11.23 -14.15
C ASP A 313 -8.43 -10.16 -15.02
N VAL A 314 -8.94 -9.08 -14.41
CA VAL A 314 -9.74 -8.06 -15.09
C VAL A 314 -8.87 -7.13 -15.95
N GLU A 315 -7.68 -6.78 -15.45
CA GLU A 315 -6.71 -5.91 -16.13
C GLU A 315 -6.43 -6.34 -17.57
N ALA A 316 -5.92 -7.56 -17.74
CA ALA A 316 -5.63 -8.13 -19.05
C ALA A 316 -6.87 -8.23 -19.97
N LEU A 317 -8.06 -8.42 -19.39
CA LEU A 317 -9.31 -8.54 -20.15
C LEU A 317 -9.86 -7.18 -20.62
N MET A 318 -9.72 -6.14 -19.81
CA MET A 318 -10.17 -4.78 -20.15
C MET A 318 -9.23 -4.06 -21.11
N GLU A 319 -7.93 -4.31 -21.02
CA GLU A 319 -6.94 -3.79 -21.97
C GLU A 319 -7.05 -4.43 -23.35
N GLY A 320 -7.55 -5.67 -23.41
CA GLY A 320 -7.74 -6.42 -24.66
C GLY A 320 -8.86 -5.92 -25.59
N ASP A 321 -8.99 -6.60 -26.73
CA ASP A 321 -10.06 -6.36 -27.71
C ASP A 321 -11.44 -6.81 -27.16
N CYS A 322 -12.29 -5.87 -26.78
CA CYS A 322 -13.63 -6.14 -26.27
C CYS A 322 -14.68 -6.25 -27.39
N ALA A 323 -15.72 -7.08 -27.18
CA ALA A 323 -16.80 -7.21 -28.13
C ALA A 323 -17.75 -5.99 -28.07
N VAL A 324 -17.82 -5.21 -29.14
CA VAL A 324 -18.70 -4.03 -29.21
C VAL A 324 -20.17 -4.43 -29.26
N ILE A 325 -20.98 -3.92 -28.32
CA ILE A 325 -22.41 -4.15 -28.20
C ILE A 325 -23.17 -2.83 -28.38
N GLN A 326 -24.13 -2.82 -29.29
CA GLN A 326 -24.99 -1.64 -29.52
C GLN A 326 -26.28 -1.72 -28.70
N ASN A 327 -26.94 -0.58 -28.52
CA ASN A 327 -28.23 -0.50 -27.85
C ASN A 327 -29.27 -1.50 -28.40
N GLY A 328 -29.84 -2.28 -27.48
CA GLY A 328 -30.86 -3.29 -27.72
C GLY A 328 -30.32 -4.64 -28.19
N GLU A 329 -29.00 -4.79 -28.34
CA GLU A 329 -28.36 -6.06 -28.68
C GLU A 329 -28.23 -6.97 -27.44
N THR A 330 -27.94 -8.25 -27.70
CA THR A 330 -27.77 -9.27 -26.67
C THR A 330 -26.33 -9.75 -26.71
N MET A 331 -25.67 -9.71 -25.55
CA MET A 331 -24.34 -10.27 -25.35
C MET A 331 -24.38 -11.79 -25.41
N ALA A 332 -23.32 -12.39 -25.95
CA ALA A 332 -23.16 -13.85 -25.95
C ALA A 332 -22.83 -14.38 -24.54
N SER A 333 -22.69 -15.71 -24.40
CA SER A 333 -22.46 -16.38 -23.13
C SER A 333 -21.29 -15.79 -22.35
N ILE A 334 -21.54 -15.42 -21.10
CA ILE A 334 -20.56 -14.97 -20.11
C ILE A 334 -19.74 -16.20 -19.68
N ALA A 335 -18.41 -16.13 -19.80
CA ALA A 335 -17.52 -17.21 -19.41
C ALA A 335 -17.08 -17.09 -17.94
N SER A 336 -16.67 -18.21 -17.33
CA SER A 336 -16.08 -18.21 -15.98
C SER A 336 -14.67 -17.62 -15.96
N THR A 337 -13.98 -17.60 -17.11
CA THR A 337 -12.67 -16.95 -17.29
C THR A 337 -12.79 -15.49 -17.73
N GLY A 338 -13.97 -14.88 -17.56
CA GLY A 338 -14.23 -13.50 -17.96
C GLY A 338 -14.59 -13.31 -19.44
N SER A 339 -15.33 -12.24 -19.73
CA SER A 339 -15.74 -11.86 -21.08
C SER A 339 -15.85 -10.34 -21.17
N CYS A 340 -15.02 -9.71 -22.02
CA CYS A 340 -15.04 -8.26 -22.21
C CYS A 340 -16.01 -7.79 -23.30
N PHE A 341 -16.78 -6.76 -22.98
CA PHE A 341 -17.72 -6.08 -23.86
C PHE A 341 -17.49 -4.57 -23.83
N GLU A 342 -17.74 -3.90 -24.96
CA GLU A 342 -17.74 -2.44 -25.03
C GLU A 342 -19.15 -1.98 -25.42
N TRP A 343 -19.87 -1.39 -24.47
CA TRP A 343 -21.25 -0.95 -24.65
C TRP A 343 -21.27 0.44 -25.24
N THR A 344 -21.80 0.60 -26.45
CA THR A 344 -21.93 1.92 -27.10
C THR A 344 -23.35 2.46 -26.95
N VAL A 345 -23.49 3.70 -26.46
CA VAL A 345 -24.80 4.35 -26.30
C VAL A 345 -25.27 5.01 -27.61
N ASP A 346 -26.57 4.93 -27.91
CA ASP A 346 -27.22 5.81 -28.89
C ASP A 346 -27.57 7.13 -28.19
N GLU A 347 -26.76 8.16 -28.42
CA GLU A 347 -26.94 9.49 -27.83
C GLU A 347 -28.29 10.14 -28.15
N SER A 348 -29.02 9.66 -29.16
CA SER A 348 -30.35 10.18 -29.50
C SER A 348 -31.46 9.68 -28.56
N LEU A 349 -31.18 8.68 -27.73
CA LEU A 349 -32.09 8.09 -26.77
C LEU A 349 -31.79 8.56 -25.34
N ASP A 350 -32.83 8.67 -24.52
CA ASP A 350 -32.71 9.02 -23.10
C ASP A 350 -32.30 7.83 -22.23
N ILE A 351 -32.52 6.61 -22.73
CA ILE A 351 -32.15 5.34 -22.09
C ILE A 351 -31.66 4.37 -23.17
N ASN A 352 -30.52 3.74 -22.93
CA ASN A 352 -29.97 2.62 -23.69
C ASN A 352 -30.08 1.33 -22.87
N SER A 353 -30.18 0.18 -23.53
CA SER A 353 -30.37 -1.12 -22.90
C SER A 353 -29.48 -2.18 -23.54
N PHE A 354 -28.83 -3.00 -22.73
CA PHE A 354 -27.92 -4.07 -23.13
C PHE A 354 -28.40 -5.37 -22.50
N ASN A 355 -28.67 -6.41 -23.30
CA ASN A 355 -29.27 -7.64 -22.79
C ASN A 355 -28.18 -8.68 -22.47
N LEU A 356 -28.22 -9.26 -21.27
CA LEU A 356 -27.36 -10.33 -20.81
C LEU A 356 -28.09 -11.68 -20.99
N ASP A 357 -27.40 -12.68 -21.56
CA ASP A 357 -27.86 -14.08 -21.58
C ASP A 357 -27.30 -14.81 -20.37
N THR A 358 -28.11 -14.91 -19.31
CA THR A 358 -27.76 -15.57 -18.05
C THR A 358 -28.29 -17.00 -17.98
N THR A 359 -28.54 -17.63 -19.13
CA THR A 359 -29.12 -18.97 -19.17
C THR A 359 -28.22 -20.00 -18.49
N GLY A 360 -28.66 -20.50 -17.34
CA GLY A 360 -27.98 -21.57 -16.61
C GLY A 360 -26.89 -21.10 -15.65
N MET A 361 -26.80 -19.80 -15.39
CA MET A 361 -25.92 -19.20 -14.38
C MET A 361 -26.67 -19.08 -13.05
N THR A 362 -25.97 -19.24 -11.93
CA THR A 362 -26.47 -18.92 -10.58
C THR A 362 -26.08 -17.50 -10.17
N GLY A 363 -24.96 -17.00 -10.70
CA GLY A 363 -24.46 -15.66 -10.44
C GLY A 363 -23.54 -15.12 -11.53
N PHE A 364 -23.25 -13.83 -11.47
CA PHE A 364 -22.14 -13.23 -12.21
C PHE A 364 -21.51 -12.08 -11.44
N VAL A 365 -20.23 -11.81 -11.73
CA VAL A 365 -19.54 -10.60 -11.27
C VAL A 365 -19.33 -9.69 -12.47
N ALA A 366 -19.58 -8.40 -12.29
CA ALA A 366 -19.40 -7.38 -13.31
C ALA A 366 -18.39 -6.34 -12.85
N PHE A 367 -17.42 -6.04 -13.71
CA PHE A 367 -16.47 -4.95 -13.56
C PHE A 367 -16.77 -3.93 -14.66
N THR A 368 -16.96 -2.67 -14.30
CA THR A 368 -17.33 -1.60 -15.24
C THR A 368 -16.32 -0.47 -15.19
N ALA A 369 -15.94 0.03 -16.37
CA ALA A 369 -15.03 1.17 -16.52
C ALA A 369 -15.55 2.44 -15.84
N HIS A 370 -16.87 2.55 -15.64
CA HIS A 370 -17.49 3.61 -14.85
C HIS A 370 -18.50 3.06 -13.86
N SER A 371 -18.73 3.79 -12.77
CA SER A 371 -19.76 3.41 -11.80
C SER A 371 -21.16 3.42 -12.43
N PRO A 372 -21.96 2.34 -12.32
CA PRO A 372 -23.26 2.27 -12.96
C PRO A 372 -24.28 3.26 -12.37
N TYR A 373 -24.02 3.80 -11.19
CA TYR A 373 -24.81 4.86 -10.55
C TYR A 373 -24.85 6.14 -11.39
N GLU A 374 -23.80 6.43 -12.15
CA GLU A 374 -23.73 7.59 -13.05
C GLU A 374 -24.75 7.51 -14.21
N PHE A 375 -25.33 6.33 -14.42
CA PHE A 375 -26.29 6.07 -15.47
C PHE A 375 -27.70 5.76 -14.93
N GLU A 376 -27.95 5.92 -13.62
CA GLU A 376 -29.19 5.53 -12.95
C GLU A 376 -30.20 6.69 -12.77
N ALA A 377 -30.39 7.54 -13.78
CA ALA A 377 -31.24 8.73 -13.65
C ALA A 377 -32.75 8.45 -13.46
N ALA A 378 -33.25 7.40 -14.12
CA ALA A 378 -34.69 7.17 -14.29
C ALA A 378 -35.14 5.76 -13.89
N GLU A 379 -34.23 4.81 -13.86
CA GLU A 379 -34.49 3.40 -13.56
C GLU A 379 -33.19 2.69 -13.17
N HIS A 380 -33.32 1.68 -12.29
CA HIS A 380 -32.21 0.87 -11.83
C HIS A 380 -31.46 0.22 -12.98
N TYR A 381 -30.13 0.19 -12.88
CA TYR A 381 -29.26 -0.20 -13.97
C TYR A 381 -29.38 -1.67 -14.33
N LEU A 382 -29.72 -2.58 -13.40
CA LEU A 382 -29.93 -4.00 -13.69
C LEU A 382 -31.37 -4.48 -13.40
N LYS A 383 -31.93 -5.27 -14.33
CA LYS A 383 -33.29 -5.83 -14.24
C LYS A 383 -33.41 -7.28 -14.72
N ASP A 384 -34.35 -8.02 -14.13
CA ASP A 384 -34.75 -9.36 -14.55
C ASP A 384 -35.65 -9.36 -15.81
N SER A 385 -36.00 -10.53 -16.35
CA SER A 385 -36.85 -10.61 -17.56
C SER A 385 -38.29 -10.16 -17.34
N ALA A 386 -38.73 -10.04 -16.08
CA ALA A 386 -40.03 -9.48 -15.70
C ALA A 386 -39.99 -7.95 -15.53
N GLY A 387 -38.80 -7.34 -15.57
CA GLY A 387 -38.54 -5.93 -15.40
C GLY A 387 -38.48 -5.47 -13.94
N ASN A 388 -38.25 -6.39 -12.99
CA ASN A 388 -37.94 -6.04 -11.61
C ASN A 388 -36.45 -5.71 -11.47
N ASN A 389 -36.11 -4.80 -10.57
CA ASN A 389 -34.72 -4.46 -10.26
C ASN A 389 -34.01 -5.67 -9.64
N VAL A 390 -32.76 -5.85 -10.01
CA VAL A 390 -31.84 -6.81 -9.40
C VAL A 390 -30.69 -6.00 -8.80
N GLU A 391 -30.56 -6.07 -7.48
CA GLU A 391 -29.47 -5.43 -6.73
C GLU A 391 -28.27 -6.37 -6.67
N HIS A 392 -27.07 -5.82 -6.50
CA HIS A 392 -25.88 -6.62 -6.24
C HIS A 392 -25.92 -7.25 -4.83
N THR A 393 -25.21 -8.36 -4.65
CA THR A 393 -25.02 -9.04 -3.36
C THR A 393 -23.77 -8.57 -2.63
N ALA A 394 -22.78 -8.06 -3.38
CA ALA A 394 -21.60 -7.35 -2.90
C ALA A 394 -21.16 -6.34 -3.97
N GLU A 395 -20.52 -5.24 -3.58
CA GLU A 395 -19.98 -4.24 -4.50
C GLU A 395 -18.65 -3.66 -3.99
N GLU A 396 -17.88 -3.11 -4.92
CA GLU A 396 -16.64 -2.39 -4.70
C GLU A 396 -16.59 -1.19 -5.67
N GLY A 397 -16.04 -0.05 -5.25
CA GLY A 397 -16.00 1.17 -6.08
C GLY A 397 -17.35 1.90 -6.24
N GLY A 398 -18.31 1.64 -5.35
CA GLY A 398 -19.66 2.22 -5.38
C GLY A 398 -19.82 3.44 -4.48
N GLY A 399 -19.82 4.65 -5.06
CA GLY A 399 -20.15 5.87 -4.34
C GLY A 399 -21.61 5.89 -3.84
N GLY A 400 -21.87 5.33 -2.66
CA GLY A 400 -23.04 5.66 -1.84
C GLY A 400 -23.86 4.50 -1.26
N HIS A 401 -23.60 4.23 0.03
CA HIS A 401 -24.46 3.64 1.06
C HIS A 401 -24.59 2.11 1.17
N GLY A 402 -23.97 1.57 2.22
CA GLY A 402 -24.62 0.50 2.97
C GLY A 402 -23.81 -0.40 3.89
N HIS A 403 -22.63 -0.03 4.40
CA HIS A 403 -22.05 -0.77 5.53
C HIS A 403 -22.90 -0.50 6.78
N GLY A 404 -24.00 -1.24 6.91
CA GLY A 404 -24.58 -1.51 8.21
C GLY A 404 -23.58 -2.34 8.98
N ASP A 405 -23.31 -1.93 10.22
CA ASP A 405 -22.54 -2.67 11.21
C ASP A 405 -22.87 -4.16 11.13
N HIS A 406 -22.03 -4.93 10.47
CA HIS A 406 -21.98 -6.38 10.61
C HIS A 406 -20.88 -6.65 11.62
N ALA A 407 -21.29 -6.67 12.89
CA ALA A 407 -20.61 -7.51 13.85
C ALA A 407 -20.62 -8.92 13.27
N GLU A 408 -19.45 -9.43 12.92
CA GLU A 408 -19.29 -10.83 12.54
C GLU A 408 -19.64 -11.69 13.76
N GLU A 409 -20.85 -12.25 13.77
CA GLU A 409 -21.18 -13.39 14.62
C GLU A 409 -21.15 -14.63 13.73
N SER A 410 -20.13 -15.47 13.89
CA SER A 410 -20.05 -16.75 13.21
C SER A 410 -21.13 -17.69 13.75
N HIS A 411 -21.87 -18.33 12.84
CA HIS A 411 -22.99 -19.20 13.18
C HIS A 411 -22.88 -20.50 12.37
N VAL A 412 -23.16 -21.63 13.02
CA VAL A 412 -23.09 -22.95 12.38
C VAL A 412 -24.38 -23.74 12.65
N CYS A 413 -24.90 -24.39 11.61
CA CYS A 413 -26.02 -25.32 11.72
C CYS A 413 -25.49 -26.76 11.85
N HIS A 414 -25.72 -27.41 13.00
CA HIS A 414 -25.12 -28.70 13.35
C HIS A 414 -26.16 -29.81 13.55
N ASP A 415 -25.94 -30.98 12.94
CA ASP A 415 -26.77 -32.16 13.18
C ASP A 415 -26.28 -32.93 14.41
N GLU A 416 -26.98 -32.84 15.54
CA GLU A 416 -26.62 -33.57 16.77
C GLU A 416 -26.70 -35.10 16.66
N THR A 417 -27.29 -35.65 15.60
CA THR A 417 -27.39 -37.09 15.39
C THR A 417 -26.28 -37.67 14.54
N THR A 418 -25.66 -36.87 13.67
CA THR A 418 -24.54 -37.27 12.80
C THR A 418 -23.23 -36.57 13.14
N HIS A 419 -23.29 -35.48 13.91
CA HIS A 419 -22.18 -34.56 14.20
C HIS A 419 -21.56 -33.92 12.96
N GLU A 420 -22.38 -33.63 11.95
CA GLU A 420 -21.95 -32.92 10.73
C GLU A 420 -22.43 -31.46 10.76
N ASN A 421 -21.58 -30.54 10.31
CA ASN A 421 -21.94 -29.14 10.09
C ASN A 421 -22.55 -28.97 8.70
N HIS A 422 -23.60 -28.15 8.61
CA HIS A 422 -24.39 -27.95 7.42
C HIS A 422 -24.50 -26.46 7.08
N ASP A 423 -23.52 -25.99 6.30
CA ASP A 423 -23.42 -24.58 5.90
C ASP A 423 -24.48 -24.19 4.85
N GLU A 424 -25.18 -25.19 4.29
CA GLU A 424 -26.32 -25.01 3.38
C GLU A 424 -27.55 -24.35 4.03
N TYR A 425 -27.63 -24.31 5.37
CA TYR A 425 -28.69 -23.64 6.11
C TYR A 425 -28.19 -22.30 6.66
N THR A 426 -28.41 -21.21 5.93
CA THR A 426 -27.93 -19.86 6.30
C THR A 426 -28.84 -19.11 7.26
N THR A 427 -29.91 -19.74 7.77
CA THR A 427 -30.81 -19.13 8.76
C THR A 427 -31.23 -20.14 9.84
N LYS A 428 -31.36 -19.67 11.08
CA LYS A 428 -31.86 -20.44 12.23
C LYS A 428 -33.19 -21.15 11.94
N GLU A 429 -34.13 -20.46 11.28
CA GLU A 429 -35.42 -21.05 10.93
C GLU A 429 -35.29 -22.19 9.91
N ALA A 430 -34.33 -22.12 8.98
CA ALA A 430 -34.06 -23.22 8.04
C ALA A 430 -33.40 -24.42 8.73
N CYS A 431 -32.42 -24.16 9.60
CA CYS A 431 -31.71 -25.18 10.39
C CYS A 431 -32.66 -25.97 11.31
N GLU A 432 -33.49 -25.26 12.09
CA GLU A 432 -34.44 -25.89 13.01
C GLU A 432 -35.55 -26.66 12.26
N ASN A 433 -35.97 -26.18 11.08
CA ASN A 433 -36.94 -26.90 10.24
C ASN A 433 -36.36 -28.16 9.60
N ALA A 434 -35.05 -28.19 9.35
CA ALA A 434 -34.31 -29.38 8.91
C ALA A 434 -34.10 -30.38 10.06
N GLY A 435 -34.25 -29.94 11.31
CA GLY A 435 -34.08 -30.76 12.50
C GLY A 435 -32.68 -30.72 13.10
N HIS A 436 -31.88 -29.73 12.69
CA HIS A 436 -30.52 -29.47 13.15
C HIS A 436 -30.52 -28.32 14.18
N MET A 437 -29.45 -28.20 14.95
CA MET A 437 -29.28 -27.19 15.98
C MET A 437 -28.51 -25.98 15.44
N TRP A 438 -29.04 -24.78 15.67
CA TRP A 438 -28.35 -23.53 15.36
C TRP A 438 -27.43 -23.14 16.51
N MET A 439 -26.13 -23.11 16.27
CA MET A 439 -25.13 -22.71 17.25
C MET A 439 -24.58 -21.33 16.89
N GLU A 440 -24.62 -20.42 17.86
CA GLU A 440 -23.98 -19.10 17.78
C GLU A 440 -22.59 -19.27 18.41
N ILE A 441 -21.51 -19.03 17.67
CA ILE A 441 -20.15 -19.14 18.22
C ILE A 441 -19.78 -17.77 18.77
N SER A 442 -20.04 -17.53 20.05
CA SER A 442 -19.38 -16.48 20.84
C SER A 442 -19.52 -16.74 22.36
N GLY A 443 -18.38 -16.74 23.06
CA GLY A 443 -18.29 -16.65 24.52
C GLY A 443 -18.27 -17.99 25.29
N GLY A 444 -17.41 -18.07 26.31
CA GLY A 444 -17.11 -19.26 27.13
C GLY A 444 -18.32 -20.03 27.70
N VAL A 445 -18.07 -21.26 28.15
CA VAL A 445 -19.10 -22.24 28.53
C VAL A 445 -19.10 -22.44 30.05
N CYS A 446 -20.29 -22.40 30.66
CA CYS A 446 -20.46 -22.72 32.07
C CYS A 446 -20.53 -24.25 32.30
N HIS A 447 -19.56 -24.81 33.05
CA HIS A 447 -19.37 -26.24 33.26
C HIS A 447 -19.55 -26.66 34.73
N ASP A 448 -20.35 -27.69 34.99
CA ASP A 448 -20.45 -28.28 36.33
C ASP A 448 -19.33 -29.32 36.55
N THR A 449 -18.26 -28.97 37.24
CA THR A 449 -17.14 -29.90 37.54
C THR A 449 -17.52 -31.10 38.43
N THR A 450 -18.73 -31.12 39.01
CA THR A 450 -19.22 -32.28 39.78
C THR A 450 -19.97 -33.29 38.91
N THR A 451 -20.64 -32.83 37.85
CA THR A 451 -21.48 -33.67 36.98
C THR A 451 -20.96 -33.80 35.55
N HIS A 452 -20.02 -32.94 35.18
CA HIS A 452 -19.48 -32.74 33.83
C HIS A 452 -20.53 -32.39 32.77
N GLU A 453 -21.60 -31.69 33.16
CA GLU A 453 -22.61 -31.17 32.23
C GLU A 453 -22.32 -29.69 31.92
N ASN A 454 -22.47 -29.31 30.63
CA ASN A 454 -22.39 -27.92 30.18
C ASN A 454 -23.77 -27.26 30.30
N HIS A 455 -23.79 -26.01 30.74
CA HIS A 455 -25.00 -25.26 31.04
C HIS A 455 -25.07 -23.94 30.26
N ASP A 456 -25.69 -24.02 29.07
CA ASP A 456 -25.87 -22.85 28.18
C ASP A 456 -26.92 -21.84 28.70
N GLU A 457 -27.57 -22.15 29.82
CA GLU A 457 -28.53 -21.24 30.47
C GLU A 457 -27.85 -20.09 31.24
N TYR A 458 -26.54 -20.18 31.50
CA TYR A 458 -25.73 -19.14 32.11
C TYR A 458 -24.82 -18.52 31.05
N THR A 459 -25.07 -17.27 30.70
CA THR A 459 -24.41 -16.57 29.58
C THR A 459 -23.36 -15.55 30.04
N THR A 460 -23.06 -15.54 31.35
CA THR A 460 -22.00 -14.72 31.94
C THR A 460 -21.27 -15.51 33.02
N GLU A 461 -19.97 -15.25 33.17
CA GLU A 461 -19.12 -15.83 34.23
C GLU A 461 -19.73 -15.62 35.62
N GLU A 462 -20.20 -14.40 35.93
CA GLU A 462 -20.81 -14.07 37.23
C GLU A 462 -22.06 -14.93 37.53
N ASP A 463 -22.88 -15.24 36.52
CA ASP A 463 -24.06 -16.09 36.70
C ASP A 463 -23.69 -17.57 36.87
N CYS A 464 -22.62 -18.02 36.20
CA CYS A 464 -22.09 -19.38 36.30
C CYS A 464 -21.51 -19.68 37.70
N GLU A 465 -20.67 -18.78 38.21
CA GLU A 465 -20.09 -18.91 39.55
C GLU A 465 -21.16 -18.85 40.64
N ASN A 466 -22.16 -17.99 40.47
CA ASN A 466 -23.29 -17.90 41.40
C ASN A 466 -24.17 -19.16 41.40
N ALA A 467 -24.20 -19.91 40.30
CA ALA A 467 -24.85 -21.22 40.20
C ALA A 467 -24.00 -22.34 40.83
N GLY A 468 -22.72 -22.08 41.10
CA GLY A 468 -21.77 -23.03 41.67
C GLY A 468 -21.09 -23.91 40.62
N HIS A 469 -21.01 -23.41 39.39
CA HIS A 469 -20.37 -24.01 38.23
C HIS A 469 -19.16 -23.14 37.82
N GLU A 470 -18.30 -23.67 36.96
CA GLU A 470 -17.03 -23.03 36.57
C GLU A 470 -17.10 -22.57 35.12
N TRP A 471 -16.63 -21.36 34.86
CA TRP A 471 -16.64 -20.77 33.53
C TRP A 471 -15.38 -21.20 32.77
N MET A 472 -15.55 -21.85 31.64
CA MET A 472 -14.45 -22.34 30.80
C MET A 472 -14.35 -21.47 29.54
N GLU A 473 -13.26 -20.72 29.41
CA GLU A 473 -12.89 -20.04 28.15
C GLU A 473 -12.22 -21.06 27.20
N ALA A 474 -12.19 -20.76 25.89
CA ALA A 474 -11.72 -21.70 24.87
C ALA A 474 -10.18 -21.66 24.69
N GLU A 475 -9.59 -22.86 24.71
CA GLU A 475 -8.21 -23.29 24.35
C GLU A 475 -7.03 -22.86 25.24
N HIS A 476 -6.15 -23.82 25.56
CA HIS A 476 -5.07 -23.72 26.56
C HIS A 476 -3.71 -23.44 25.89
N GLU A 477 -3.20 -22.22 26.03
CA GLU A 477 -1.76 -21.98 26.18
C GLU A 477 -1.35 -22.29 27.62
N MET A 478 -0.16 -22.87 27.84
CA MET A 478 0.35 -23.08 29.20
C MET A 478 0.74 -21.72 29.81
N THR A 479 -0.18 -21.10 30.54
CA THR A 479 0.10 -19.82 31.21
C THR A 479 1.05 -19.99 32.40
N ALA A 480 1.77 -18.94 32.77
CA ALA A 480 2.66 -18.95 33.95
C ALA A 480 1.89 -19.22 35.25
N GLU A 481 0.64 -18.77 35.33
CA GLU A 481 -0.26 -19.06 36.44
C GLU A 481 -0.61 -20.55 36.52
N HIS A 482 -0.94 -21.20 35.40
CA HIS A 482 -1.19 -22.64 35.34
C HIS A 482 0.07 -23.46 35.62
N ALA A 483 1.23 -23.07 35.09
CA ALA A 483 2.50 -23.75 35.36
C ALA A 483 2.89 -23.71 36.85
N LEU A 484 2.61 -22.60 37.55
CA LEU A 484 2.78 -22.54 39.01
C LEU A 484 1.76 -23.37 39.77
N GLU A 485 0.56 -23.56 39.24
CA GLU A 485 -0.46 -24.39 39.89
C GLU A 485 -0.13 -25.88 39.77
N ASP A 486 0.35 -26.30 38.61
CA ASP A 486 0.56 -27.72 38.27
C ASP A 486 1.95 -28.23 38.66
N PHE A 487 3.00 -27.40 38.55
CA PHE A 487 4.40 -27.85 38.71
C PHE A 487 5.08 -27.35 39.99
N ASP A 488 4.46 -26.46 40.79
CA ASP A 488 4.99 -26.04 42.10
C ASP A 488 4.75 -27.11 43.16
N LEU A 489 5.53 -28.18 43.10
CA LEU A 489 5.43 -29.35 43.98
C LEU A 489 5.65 -29.00 45.45
N ASN A 490 6.39 -27.91 45.71
CA ASN A 490 6.80 -27.52 47.06
C ASN A 490 5.95 -26.38 47.66
N ASN A 491 5.10 -25.75 46.83
CA ASN A 491 4.14 -24.69 47.14
C ASN A 491 4.82 -23.44 47.74
N ASP A 492 5.93 -23.00 47.14
CA ASP A 492 6.61 -21.75 47.48
C ASP A 492 6.36 -20.60 46.49
N SER A 493 5.45 -20.82 45.55
CA SER A 493 5.01 -19.89 44.51
C SER A 493 6.12 -19.50 43.54
N LYS A 494 7.07 -20.43 43.32
CA LYS A 494 8.15 -20.35 42.34
C LYS A 494 8.42 -21.74 41.76
N LEU A 495 9.02 -21.80 40.57
CA LEU A 495 9.48 -23.06 39.98
C LEU A 495 11.01 -23.13 39.97
N SER A 496 11.56 -24.20 40.52
CA SER A 496 12.98 -24.53 40.37
C SER A 496 13.23 -25.31 39.07
N LEU A 497 14.48 -25.28 38.58
CA LEU A 497 14.88 -26.04 37.38
C LEU A 497 14.55 -27.53 37.49
N ASN A 498 14.59 -28.11 38.70
CA ASN A 498 14.24 -29.52 38.88
C ASN A 498 12.73 -29.76 38.73
N GLU A 499 11.89 -28.84 39.21
CA GLU A 499 10.42 -28.94 39.05
C GLU A 499 10.02 -28.78 37.58
N ILE A 500 10.69 -27.88 36.87
CA ILE A 500 10.54 -27.72 35.43
C ILE A 500 11.01 -28.97 34.68
N MET A 501 12.21 -29.48 34.94
CA MET A 501 12.71 -30.69 34.27
C MET A 501 11.83 -31.92 34.54
N GLU A 502 11.29 -32.07 35.76
CA GLU A 502 10.38 -33.17 36.11
C GLU A 502 9.03 -33.05 35.37
N ALA A 503 8.57 -31.83 35.05
CA ALA A 503 7.40 -31.61 34.21
C ALA A 503 7.62 -32.08 32.76
N PHE A 504 8.78 -31.79 32.18
CA PHE A 504 9.12 -32.22 30.81
C PHE A 504 9.39 -33.74 30.72
N GLU A 505 9.92 -34.38 31.78
CA GLU A 505 10.13 -35.84 31.80
C GLU A 505 8.81 -36.66 31.81
N ASP A 506 7.73 -36.14 32.39
CA ASP A 506 6.44 -36.86 32.51
C ASP A 506 5.65 -36.95 31.17
N GLU A 507 5.89 -36.06 30.20
CA GLU A 507 5.24 -36.11 28.89
C GLU A 507 5.76 -37.25 27.99
N HIS A 508 7.01 -37.69 28.19
CA HIS A 508 7.63 -38.78 27.41
C HIS A 508 7.19 -40.20 27.83
N HIS A 509 6.35 -40.34 28.86
CA HIS A 509 5.90 -41.65 29.34
C HIS A 509 4.47 -42.05 28.94
N HIS A 510 3.79 -41.27 28.10
CA HIS A 510 2.40 -41.54 27.74
C HIS A 510 2.16 -42.53 26.58
N ASP A 511 3.20 -43.08 25.95
CA ASP A 511 3.05 -43.93 24.76
C ASP A 511 3.23 -45.46 24.97
N GLU A 512 3.06 -45.96 26.19
CA GLU A 512 2.81 -47.39 26.42
C GLU A 512 1.64 -47.61 27.40
N HIS A 513 0.41 -47.68 26.88
CA HIS A 513 -0.56 -48.76 27.16
C HIS A 513 -1.94 -48.52 26.52
N ALA A 514 -2.12 -49.01 25.28
CA ALA A 514 -3.44 -49.32 24.74
C ALA A 514 -3.79 -50.82 24.90
N HIS A 515 -5.06 -51.08 25.24
CA HIS A 515 -5.78 -52.36 25.34
C HIS A 515 -5.71 -53.05 26.73
N GLU A 516 -6.78 -53.22 27.52
CA GLU A 516 -8.12 -53.76 27.24
C GLU A 516 -9.07 -53.45 28.40
N GLY A 517 -10.36 -53.35 28.11
CA GLY A 517 -11.40 -53.00 29.08
C GLY A 517 -11.88 -54.11 30.03
N HIS A 518 -12.74 -53.63 30.93
CA HIS A 518 -13.82 -54.31 31.65
C HIS A 518 -13.58 -54.99 33.00
N ASP A 519 -14.25 -54.37 33.98
CA ASP A 519 -15.23 -54.95 34.92
C ASP A 519 -14.77 -55.25 36.36
N HIS A 520 -15.77 -55.05 37.22
CA HIS A 520 -15.78 -54.67 38.62
C HIS A 520 -15.20 -55.65 39.65
N SER A 521 -14.95 -55.03 40.82
CA SER A 521 -15.29 -55.49 42.18
C SER A 521 -14.23 -56.22 43.01
N ASN A 522 -13.84 -55.52 44.07
CA ASN A 522 -13.93 -55.90 45.48
C ASN A 522 -13.44 -57.30 45.93
N GLU A 523 -12.57 -57.21 46.94
CA GLU A 523 -12.30 -58.19 48.01
C GLU A 523 -11.54 -59.49 47.68
N SER A 524 -10.34 -59.53 48.26
CA SER A 524 -9.91 -60.57 49.21
C SER A 524 -9.43 -61.92 48.66
N THR A 525 -8.16 -62.15 49.01
CA THR A 525 -7.54 -63.40 49.52
C THR A 525 -7.09 -64.50 48.56
N ASP A 526 -5.83 -64.87 48.82
CA ASP A 526 -5.23 -66.20 48.84
C ASP A 526 -4.76 -66.83 47.52
N ASP A 527 -3.44 -66.73 47.35
CA ASP A 527 -2.48 -67.84 47.43
C ASP A 527 -2.56 -69.03 46.45
N HIS A 528 -1.39 -69.28 45.88
CA HIS A 528 -0.78 -70.55 45.45
C HIS A 528 -0.81 -70.97 43.97
N GLU A 529 0.42 -70.95 43.44
CA GLU A 529 1.15 -72.06 42.79
C GLU A 529 0.67 -72.60 41.43
N GLY A 530 1.59 -72.51 40.45
CA GLY A 530 1.96 -73.70 39.68
C GLY A 530 2.16 -73.52 38.18
N HIS A 531 3.42 -73.32 37.80
CA HIS A 531 4.16 -74.19 36.87
C HIS A 531 3.57 -74.55 35.49
N ASP A 532 4.37 -74.22 34.45
CA ASP A 532 5.10 -75.21 33.61
C ASP A 532 4.58 -75.52 32.18
N HIS A 533 5.50 -75.21 31.22
CA HIS A 533 5.80 -75.72 29.86
C HIS A 533 4.67 -75.83 28.80
N GLY A 534 4.89 -75.56 27.51
CA GLY A 534 6.09 -75.35 26.71
C GLY A 534 5.76 -75.59 25.22
N ASP A 535 6.79 -75.45 24.39
CA ASP A 535 6.97 -75.92 23.00
C ASP A 535 6.18 -75.21 21.87
N GLU A 536 6.74 -74.83 20.70
CA GLU A 536 8.07 -74.96 20.09
C GLU A 536 8.08 -74.09 18.80
N GLU A 537 9.16 -73.34 18.62
CA GLU A 537 9.97 -73.06 17.40
C GLU A 537 9.38 -72.51 16.08
N ASP A 538 9.93 -71.37 15.64
CA ASP A 538 10.81 -71.31 14.45
C ASP A 538 11.61 -69.98 14.46
N ASP A 539 12.91 -70.08 14.77
CA ASP A 539 13.90 -69.00 14.77
C ASP A 539 14.38 -68.67 13.35
N HIS A 540 14.36 -67.38 12.97
CA HIS A 540 15.17 -66.86 11.87
C HIS A 540 15.97 -65.63 12.33
N ASP A 541 17.27 -65.91 12.53
CA ASP A 541 18.45 -65.08 12.27
C ASP A 541 18.36 -63.57 12.51
N GLY A 542 18.89 -63.16 13.66
CA GLY A 542 19.19 -61.77 13.97
C GLY A 542 20.40 -61.22 13.22
N HIS A 543 20.33 -59.90 13.01
CA HIS A 543 21.51 -59.04 12.97
C HIS A 543 21.27 -57.89 13.96
N ASP A 544 22.06 -57.98 15.02
CA ASP A 544 22.40 -56.96 16.01
C ASP A 544 22.95 -55.70 15.32
N HIS A 545 22.24 -54.58 15.49
CA HIS A 545 22.78 -53.23 15.37
C HIS A 545 22.42 -52.53 16.68
N GLY A 546 23.46 -52.20 17.45
CA GLY A 546 23.34 -51.60 18.76
C GLY A 546 22.98 -50.12 18.69
N ASP A 547 22.18 -49.73 19.67
CA ASP A 547 22.12 -48.47 20.40
C ASP A 547 22.91 -47.30 19.76
N GLU A 548 22.18 -46.52 18.96
CA GLU A 548 22.41 -45.09 18.70
C GLU A 548 21.13 -44.35 19.15
N GLU A 549 20.81 -44.44 20.44
CA GLU A 549 19.83 -43.57 21.11
C GLU A 549 20.56 -43.01 22.32
N ASP A 550 21.08 -41.78 22.22
CA ASP A 550 21.62 -40.99 23.35
C ASP A 550 22.10 -39.56 22.94
N ASP A 551 21.91 -39.08 21.70
CA ASP A 551 22.38 -37.72 21.30
C ASP A 551 21.26 -36.66 21.19
N HIS A 552 19.97 -37.03 21.24
CA HIS A 552 18.84 -36.07 21.13
C HIS A 552 18.35 -35.52 22.48
N GLU A 553 18.53 -36.25 23.59
CA GLU A 553 18.11 -35.80 24.93
C GLU A 553 19.00 -34.64 25.46
N ASP A 554 20.26 -34.56 25.02
CA ASP A 554 21.23 -33.58 25.53
C ASP A 554 21.01 -32.15 25.00
N GLU A 555 20.40 -31.95 23.82
CA GLU A 555 20.19 -30.62 23.23
C GLU A 555 18.98 -29.89 23.80
N GLU A 556 17.87 -30.59 24.00
CA GLU A 556 16.63 -30.05 24.59
C GLU A 556 16.82 -29.74 26.08
N GLU A 557 17.50 -30.64 26.82
CA GLU A 557 17.85 -30.39 28.22
C GLU A 557 18.77 -29.17 28.36
N MET A 558 19.69 -28.96 27.41
CA MET A 558 20.60 -27.81 27.40
C MET A 558 19.85 -26.50 27.13
N MET A 559 18.89 -26.50 26.20
CA MET A 559 18.03 -25.36 25.88
C MET A 559 17.16 -24.96 27.07
N ILE A 560 16.49 -25.92 27.71
CA ILE A 560 15.65 -25.68 28.91
C ILE A 560 16.49 -25.10 30.05
N ARG A 561 17.70 -25.63 30.28
CA ARG A 561 18.63 -25.13 31.30
C ARG A 561 19.12 -23.72 31.00
N GLU A 562 19.32 -23.36 29.74
CA GLU A 562 19.76 -22.03 29.33
C GLU A 562 18.62 -21.02 29.43
N ALA A 563 17.42 -21.36 28.96
CA ALA A 563 16.19 -20.57 29.13
C ALA A 563 15.90 -20.31 30.61
N PHE A 564 16.06 -21.32 31.47
CA PHE A 564 15.91 -21.16 32.91
C PHE A 564 16.90 -20.15 33.50
N ASN A 565 18.19 -20.28 33.18
CA ASN A 565 19.21 -19.36 33.70
C ASN A 565 19.05 -17.93 33.16
N TYR A 566 18.52 -17.79 31.94
CA TYR A 566 18.25 -16.48 31.34
C TYR A 566 17.05 -15.79 32.00
N SER A 567 15.99 -16.56 32.28
CA SER A 567 14.77 -16.06 32.92
C SER A 567 14.94 -15.79 34.41
N ASP A 568 15.92 -16.41 35.10
CA ASP A 568 16.27 -16.12 36.50
C ASP A 568 17.02 -14.78 36.62
N VAL A 569 16.29 -13.68 36.45
CA VAL A 569 16.85 -12.31 36.42
C VAL A 569 17.47 -11.93 37.77
N ASP A 570 16.94 -12.46 38.87
CA ASP A 570 17.41 -12.15 40.22
C ASP A 570 18.46 -13.14 40.79
N ASP A 571 18.83 -14.17 40.03
CA ASP A 571 19.86 -15.20 40.32
C ASP A 571 19.60 -15.89 41.67
N ASP A 572 18.32 -16.13 41.99
CA ASP A 572 17.88 -16.81 43.21
C ASP A 572 17.64 -18.31 43.04
N GLY A 573 17.73 -18.79 41.80
CA GLY A 573 17.65 -20.18 41.40
C GLY A 573 16.23 -20.70 41.22
N ASN A 574 15.22 -19.82 41.16
CA ASN A 574 13.81 -20.18 40.96
C ASN A 574 13.06 -19.07 40.20
N LEU A 575 12.17 -19.46 39.30
CA LEU A 575 11.39 -18.52 38.50
C LEU A 575 10.09 -18.15 39.23
N GLY A 576 9.93 -16.87 39.55
CA GLY A 576 8.63 -16.32 39.94
C GLY A 576 7.71 -16.09 38.74
N LEU A 577 6.45 -15.70 38.98
CA LEU A 577 5.43 -15.53 37.93
C LEU A 577 5.89 -14.74 36.69
N GLU A 578 6.57 -13.61 36.88
CA GLU A 578 7.01 -12.76 35.76
C GLU A 578 8.22 -13.35 35.01
N GLU A 579 9.10 -14.05 35.71
CA GLU A 579 10.26 -14.76 35.13
C GLU A 579 9.80 -16.03 34.41
N LEU A 580 8.73 -16.65 34.91
CA LEU A 580 8.14 -17.84 34.32
C LEU A 580 7.42 -17.54 33.00
N LYS A 581 6.80 -16.36 32.86
CA LYS A 581 6.28 -15.87 31.56
C LYS A 581 7.38 -15.81 30.51
N THR A 582 8.54 -15.25 30.88
CA THR A 582 9.71 -15.19 29.99
C THR A 582 10.25 -16.59 29.68
N PHE A 583 10.27 -17.49 30.65
CA PHE A 583 10.71 -18.87 30.44
C PHE A 583 9.79 -19.67 29.51
N ILE A 584 8.48 -19.65 29.74
CA ILE A 584 7.50 -20.36 28.90
C ILE A 584 7.63 -19.85 27.47
N PHE A 585 7.68 -18.54 27.29
CA PHE A 585 7.86 -17.91 25.99
C PHE A 585 9.14 -18.35 25.25
N LEU A 586 10.28 -18.45 25.95
CA LEU A 586 11.56 -18.85 25.36
C LEU A 586 11.65 -20.34 24.99
N VAL A 587 10.80 -21.17 25.59
CA VAL A 587 10.74 -22.61 25.32
C VAL A 587 9.70 -22.94 24.25
N ASP A 588 8.68 -22.09 24.11
CA ASP A 588 7.54 -22.29 23.20
C ASP A 588 7.82 -21.79 21.76
N ASP A 589 8.58 -20.70 21.56
CA ASP A 589 8.85 -20.16 20.22
C ASP A 589 10.35 -20.12 19.85
N LYS A 590 10.69 -20.66 18.67
CA LYS A 590 12.04 -20.63 18.08
C LYS A 590 12.19 -19.56 16.99
N SER A 591 11.29 -18.60 16.84
CA SER A 591 11.36 -17.64 15.74
C SER A 591 12.32 -16.47 15.99
N THR A 592 13.24 -16.21 15.06
CA THR A 592 14.04 -14.97 14.98
C THR A 592 13.30 -13.89 14.20
N SER A 593 12.04 -13.68 14.58
CA SER A 593 11.11 -12.78 13.90
C SER A 593 10.87 -11.50 14.71
N VAL A 594 10.43 -10.44 14.03
CA VAL A 594 9.89 -9.20 14.61
C VAL A 594 8.68 -8.77 13.79
N MET A 595 7.65 -8.26 14.44
CA MET A 595 6.49 -7.70 13.74
C MET A 595 6.80 -6.27 13.31
N ILE A 596 6.55 -5.93 12.05
CA ILE A 596 6.56 -4.56 11.57
C ILE A 596 5.14 -4.11 11.23
N HIS A 597 4.76 -2.97 11.79
CA HIS A 597 3.51 -2.31 11.46
C HIS A 597 3.75 -1.24 10.40
N ILE A 598 3.05 -1.40 9.28
CA ILE A 598 2.96 -0.43 8.19
C ILE A 598 1.70 0.40 8.41
N GLU A 599 1.87 1.68 8.72
CA GLU A 599 0.73 2.58 9.01
C GLU A 599 0.00 2.99 7.73
N GLU A 600 0.74 3.18 6.62
CA GLU A 600 0.20 3.69 5.35
C GLU A 600 0.79 2.90 4.19
N GLU A 601 -0.03 2.63 3.16
CA GLU A 601 0.45 1.97 1.94
C GLU A 601 1.49 2.82 1.21
N GLY A 602 2.56 2.18 0.75
CA GLY A 602 3.55 2.79 -0.13
C GLY A 602 4.85 2.02 -0.21
N ASP A 603 5.87 2.67 -0.77
CA ASP A 603 7.19 2.06 -0.93
C ASP A 603 8.05 2.28 0.31
N TYR A 604 8.58 1.19 0.86
CA TYR A 604 9.43 1.17 2.04
C TYR A 604 10.82 0.66 1.71
N GLY A 605 11.83 1.40 2.17
CA GLY A 605 13.22 1.00 2.08
C GLY A 605 13.74 0.41 3.37
N PHE A 606 14.47 -0.69 3.27
CA PHE A 606 15.10 -1.40 4.38
C PHE A 606 16.60 -1.48 4.16
N ALA A 607 17.40 -0.99 5.10
CA ALA A 607 18.86 -1.03 5.03
C ALA A 607 19.47 -1.83 6.19
N LEU A 608 20.26 -2.84 5.84
CA LEU A 608 20.85 -3.79 6.78
C LEU A 608 22.23 -4.27 6.28
N PRO A 609 23.10 -4.82 7.16
CA PRO A 609 24.36 -5.43 6.72
C PRO A 609 24.15 -6.62 5.77
N ASP A 610 25.01 -6.77 4.76
CA ASP A 610 24.96 -7.86 3.76
C ASP A 610 25.08 -9.27 4.39
N SER A 611 25.52 -9.37 5.65
CA SER A 611 25.65 -10.64 6.37
C SER A 611 24.34 -11.14 6.98
N ILE A 612 23.30 -10.30 7.00
CA ILE A 612 21.98 -10.63 7.53
C ILE A 612 21.03 -10.81 6.34
N ASN A 613 20.36 -11.95 6.28
CA ASN A 613 19.26 -12.17 5.34
C ASN A 613 17.95 -11.76 6.04
N MET A 614 17.10 -10.99 5.35
CA MET A 614 15.80 -10.57 5.85
C MET A 614 14.74 -10.99 4.86
N THR A 615 13.74 -11.71 5.36
CA THR A 615 12.55 -12.15 4.64
C THR A 615 11.34 -11.42 5.22
N ILE A 616 10.42 -10.99 4.35
CA ILE A 616 9.15 -10.40 4.78
C ILE A 616 8.07 -11.40 4.40
N GLU A 617 7.37 -11.93 5.39
CA GLU A 617 6.15 -12.70 5.14
C GLU A 617 4.99 -11.73 4.91
N GLY A 618 4.08 -12.07 3.99
CA GLY A 618 2.86 -11.31 3.72
C GLY A 618 2.03 -11.10 4.98
N LYS A 619 1.00 -10.24 4.90
CA LYS A 619 0.17 -9.83 6.04
C LYS A 619 -0.10 -11.00 6.98
N SER A 620 0.31 -10.87 8.24
CA SER A 620 0.14 -11.89 9.26
C SER A 620 -1.35 -12.13 9.49
N GLY A 621 -1.93 -13.08 8.76
CA GLY A 621 -3.24 -13.62 9.08
C GLY A 621 -3.13 -14.38 10.39
N GLY A 622 -3.98 -14.06 11.36
CA GLY A 622 -4.17 -14.93 12.51
C GLY A 622 -4.38 -16.37 12.02
N HIS A 623 -3.62 -17.30 12.59
CA HIS A 623 -3.64 -18.72 12.28
C HIS A 623 -5.07 -19.25 12.10
N ASP A 624 -5.34 -19.86 10.95
CA ASP A 624 -6.36 -20.91 10.82
C ASP A 624 -5.76 -22.05 9.99
N ASP A 625 -5.37 -23.09 10.71
CA ASP A 625 -4.90 -24.36 10.20
C ASP A 625 -5.96 -25.01 9.31
N HIS A 626 -5.62 -25.38 8.07
CA HIS A 626 -6.23 -26.57 7.46
C HIS A 626 -5.27 -27.36 6.55
N GLU A 627 -4.98 -28.56 7.05
CA GLU A 627 -4.36 -29.70 6.37
C GLU A 627 -4.88 -29.93 4.94
N GLY A 628 -3.95 -30.28 4.06
CA GLY A 628 -4.21 -30.51 2.65
C GLY A 628 -5.10 -31.70 2.30
N HIS A 629 -5.61 -31.66 1.08
CA HIS A 629 -5.99 -32.86 0.34
C HIS A 629 -5.56 -32.82 -1.12
N ASP A 630 -4.57 -33.69 -1.39
CA ASP A 630 -4.15 -34.31 -2.64
C ASP A 630 -5.29 -34.63 -3.62
N HIS A 631 -5.16 -34.16 -4.87
CA HIS A 631 -5.64 -34.89 -6.03
C HIS A 631 -4.63 -34.87 -7.20
N GLY A 632 -3.73 -35.85 -7.17
CA GLY A 632 -3.05 -36.36 -8.37
C GLY A 632 -4.02 -36.95 -9.41
N GLY A 633 -3.81 -36.58 -10.67
CA GLY A 633 -4.53 -37.14 -11.83
C GLY A 633 -3.83 -36.87 -13.17
N GLU A 634 -3.10 -37.88 -13.66
CA GLU A 634 -2.23 -37.93 -14.83
C GLU A 634 -2.77 -37.49 -16.21
N SER A 635 -1.81 -37.13 -17.09
CA SER A 635 -1.74 -37.33 -18.55
C SER A 635 -2.49 -36.33 -19.46
N ASP A 636 -1.90 -35.75 -20.50
CA ASP A 636 -1.09 -36.37 -21.57
C ASP A 636 -0.06 -35.40 -22.19
N GLU A 637 1.13 -35.94 -22.48
CA GLU A 637 2.07 -35.36 -23.43
C GLU A 637 1.49 -35.33 -24.85
N VAL A 638 1.51 -34.16 -25.50
CA VAL A 638 1.57 -34.08 -26.98
C VAL A 638 2.65 -33.09 -27.38
N SER A 639 3.73 -33.65 -27.92
CA SER A 639 4.69 -32.95 -28.76
C SER A 639 4.09 -32.74 -30.15
N ASP A 640 4.05 -31.50 -30.66
CA ASP A 640 4.13 -31.24 -32.10
C ASP A 640 4.82 -29.89 -32.36
N ASP A 641 5.81 -30.00 -33.24
CA ASP A 641 6.76 -29.03 -33.72
C ASP A 641 6.18 -28.14 -34.83
N GLY A 642 6.29 -26.82 -34.69
CA GLY A 642 5.84 -25.90 -35.74
C GLY A 642 6.31 -24.47 -35.55
N GLU A 643 7.52 -24.15 -36.00
CA GLU A 643 7.96 -22.76 -36.15
C GLU A 643 7.05 -21.97 -37.09
N ALA A 644 6.57 -20.82 -36.61
CA ALA A 644 6.19 -19.68 -37.43
C ALA A 644 6.44 -18.39 -36.65
N GLN A 645 7.48 -17.66 -37.09
CA GLN A 645 7.78 -16.30 -36.66
C GLN A 645 6.62 -15.35 -37.00
N SER A 646 6.06 -14.71 -35.98
CA SER A 646 5.48 -13.37 -36.07
C SER A 646 5.76 -12.66 -34.76
N GLU A 647 6.74 -11.75 -34.78
CA GLU A 647 6.82 -10.66 -33.80
C GLU A 647 5.47 -9.95 -33.80
N ILE A 648 4.72 -10.13 -32.72
CA ILE A 648 3.72 -9.18 -32.27
C ILE A 648 4.45 -8.41 -31.18
N VAL A 649 4.79 -7.16 -31.49
CA VAL A 649 5.14 -6.17 -30.48
C VAL A 649 3.79 -5.84 -29.83
N ALA A 650 3.59 -6.31 -28.61
CA ALA A 650 2.63 -5.68 -27.71
C ALA A 650 3.29 -4.38 -27.26
N ASP A 651 2.61 -3.26 -27.55
CA ASP A 651 2.93 -1.97 -26.97
C ASP A 651 2.56 -2.08 -25.48
N ASP A 652 3.57 -2.07 -24.60
CA ASP A 652 3.42 -1.63 -23.21
C ASP A 652 3.23 -0.12 -23.28
N ASP A 653 2.05 0.38 -22.95
CA ASP A 653 1.80 1.79 -22.69
C ASP A 653 0.51 1.84 -21.89
N GLU A 654 0.60 1.85 -20.55
CA GLU A 654 -0.05 2.80 -19.61
C GLU A 654 0.68 2.70 -18.26
N ASP A 655 1.94 3.15 -18.22
CA ASP A 655 2.74 3.21 -17.00
C ASP A 655 2.21 4.30 -16.05
N ALA A 656 2.07 3.93 -14.77
CA ALA A 656 2.10 4.85 -13.63
C ALA A 656 3.22 5.88 -13.80
N PHE A 657 3.13 7.05 -13.15
CA PHE A 657 4.24 8.01 -13.17
C PHE A 657 5.51 7.36 -12.60
N GLU A 658 6.41 6.87 -13.46
CA GLU A 658 7.71 6.30 -13.04
C GLU A 658 8.53 7.34 -12.23
N TYR A 659 8.19 8.64 -12.35
CA TYR A 659 8.87 9.76 -11.69
C TYR A 659 7.88 10.85 -11.27
N ASP A 660 8.10 11.48 -10.12
CA ASP A 660 7.37 12.70 -9.72
C ASP A 660 7.69 13.83 -10.72
N PRO A 661 6.70 14.40 -11.42
CA PRO A 661 6.95 15.46 -12.39
C PRO A 661 7.14 16.85 -11.76
N HIS A 662 6.84 17.05 -10.48
CA HIS A 662 6.69 18.37 -9.83
C HIS A 662 7.99 19.14 -9.53
N SER A 663 9.02 18.91 -10.35
CA SER A 663 10.35 19.50 -10.21
C SER A 663 10.38 21.03 -10.21
N TRP A 664 9.37 21.68 -10.78
CA TRP A 664 9.26 23.14 -10.76
C TRP A 664 9.03 23.72 -9.37
N LEU A 665 8.62 22.92 -8.37
CA LEU A 665 8.49 23.36 -6.98
C LEU A 665 9.84 23.47 -6.26
N SER A 666 10.94 23.07 -6.90
CA SER A 666 12.31 23.42 -6.49
C SER A 666 12.82 24.64 -7.30
N PRO A 667 13.09 25.79 -6.65
CA PRO A 667 13.62 26.99 -7.34
C PRO A 667 14.93 26.73 -8.10
N LEU A 668 15.77 25.80 -7.62
CA LEU A 668 17.02 25.45 -8.30
C LEU A 668 16.79 24.55 -9.51
N ALA A 669 15.85 23.61 -9.46
CA ALA A 669 15.44 22.85 -10.63
C ALA A 669 14.81 23.77 -11.68
N PHE A 670 13.87 24.65 -11.29
CA PHE A 670 13.30 25.65 -12.19
C PHE A 670 14.39 26.56 -12.82
N LYS A 671 15.43 26.91 -12.05
CA LYS A 671 16.60 27.62 -12.56
C LYS A 671 17.38 26.83 -13.61
N ALA A 672 17.50 25.50 -13.48
CA ALA A 672 18.16 24.65 -14.49
C ALA A 672 17.31 24.55 -15.77
N GLN A 673 15.99 24.45 -15.64
CA GLN A 673 15.05 24.45 -16.78
C GLN A 673 15.14 25.76 -17.60
N ILE A 674 15.45 26.91 -16.98
CA ILE A 674 15.69 28.18 -17.69
C ILE A 674 16.84 28.08 -18.68
N ASP A 675 17.90 27.32 -18.38
CA ASP A 675 19.03 27.18 -19.27
C ASP A 675 18.65 26.38 -20.54
N VAL A 676 17.76 25.38 -20.41
CA VAL A 676 17.19 24.62 -21.55
C VAL A 676 16.37 25.53 -22.46
N VAL A 677 15.49 26.35 -21.86
CA VAL A 677 14.67 27.33 -22.58
C VAL A 677 15.55 28.37 -23.27
N LEU A 678 16.55 28.91 -22.58
CA LEU A 678 17.47 29.91 -23.12
C LEU A 678 18.22 29.41 -24.35
N GLU A 679 18.72 28.18 -24.31
CA GLU A 679 19.43 27.56 -25.45
C GLU A 679 18.50 27.44 -26.67
N ASN A 680 17.28 26.93 -26.46
CA ASN A 680 16.35 26.68 -27.55
C ASN A 680 15.77 27.98 -28.13
N LEU A 681 15.41 28.96 -27.29
CA LEU A 681 14.97 30.28 -27.74
C LEU A 681 16.07 31.03 -28.50
N THR A 682 17.32 30.97 -28.01
CA THR A 682 18.46 31.61 -28.71
C THR A 682 18.72 30.96 -30.07
N THR A 683 18.54 29.64 -30.17
CA THR A 683 18.71 28.90 -31.41
C THR A 683 17.62 29.23 -32.42
N ALA A 684 16.35 29.29 -31.99
CA ALA A 684 15.21 29.59 -32.85
C ALA A 684 15.13 31.08 -33.23
N PHE A 685 15.44 31.97 -32.30
CA PHE A 685 15.34 33.42 -32.48
C PHE A 685 16.66 34.15 -32.14
N PRO A 686 17.73 34.01 -32.97
CA PRO A 686 19.03 34.62 -32.70
C PRO A 686 19.01 36.15 -32.55
N GLU A 687 18.00 36.82 -33.11
CA GLU A 687 17.82 38.28 -32.98
C GLU A 687 17.49 38.71 -31.53
N GLY A 688 16.95 37.81 -30.71
CA GLY A 688 16.60 38.06 -29.30
C GLY A 688 17.68 37.69 -28.28
N GLU A 689 18.80 37.10 -28.71
CA GLU A 689 19.82 36.47 -27.84
C GLU A 689 20.25 37.33 -26.65
N ASP A 690 20.63 38.59 -26.88
CA ASP A 690 21.10 39.50 -25.81
C ASP A 690 20.02 39.76 -24.76
N THR A 691 18.76 39.89 -25.18
CA THR A 691 17.61 40.11 -24.30
C THR A 691 17.30 38.83 -23.52
N PHE A 692 17.24 37.68 -24.19
CA PHE A 692 16.97 36.39 -23.54
C PHE A 692 18.00 36.08 -22.45
N LYS A 693 19.29 36.30 -22.75
CA LYS A 693 20.37 36.12 -21.75
C LYS A 693 20.21 37.09 -20.58
N SER A 694 19.92 38.36 -20.84
CA SER A 694 19.73 39.34 -19.77
C SER A 694 18.53 39.01 -18.89
N ASN A 695 17.43 38.56 -19.47
CA ASN A 695 16.22 38.18 -18.74
C ASN A 695 16.45 36.91 -17.91
N ALA A 696 17.02 35.87 -18.54
CA ALA A 696 17.35 34.62 -17.86
C ALA A 696 18.27 34.85 -16.66
N GLU A 697 19.34 35.64 -16.80
CA GLU A 697 20.24 35.93 -15.67
C GLU A 697 19.55 36.70 -14.55
N ALA A 698 18.63 37.62 -14.87
CA ALA A 698 17.87 38.36 -13.87
C ALA A 698 16.92 37.43 -13.10
N TYR A 699 16.15 36.60 -13.82
CA TYR A 699 15.17 35.70 -13.23
C TYR A 699 15.84 34.58 -12.42
N LYS A 700 16.94 34.00 -12.91
CA LYS A 700 17.74 33.03 -12.16
C LYS A 700 18.28 33.59 -10.84
N ALA A 701 18.56 34.90 -10.76
CA ALA A 701 18.97 35.52 -9.52
C ALA A 701 17.82 35.65 -8.51
N GLU A 702 16.58 35.85 -8.97
CA GLU A 702 15.39 35.85 -8.12
C GLU A 702 15.10 34.44 -7.58
N LEU A 703 15.22 33.40 -8.41
CA LEU A 703 15.08 32.00 -7.97
C LEU A 703 16.11 31.61 -6.89
N VAL A 704 17.38 32.04 -7.05
CA VAL A 704 18.40 31.84 -6.02
C VAL A 704 18.04 32.61 -4.74
N SER A 705 17.42 33.78 -4.84
CA SER A 705 16.96 34.50 -3.64
C SER A 705 15.90 33.69 -2.90
N ILE A 706 14.90 33.16 -3.61
CA ILE A 706 13.84 32.32 -3.04
C ILE A 706 14.43 31.06 -2.40
N ASP A 707 15.34 30.36 -3.08
CA ASP A 707 16.02 29.17 -2.52
C ASP A 707 16.75 29.49 -1.20
N ASN A 708 17.47 30.62 -1.12
CA ASN A 708 18.12 31.03 0.12
C ASN A 708 17.11 31.36 1.25
N ASP A 709 15.95 31.90 0.90
CA ASP A 709 14.91 32.24 1.87
C ASP A 709 14.22 30.96 2.42
N PHE A 710 13.99 29.95 1.57
CA PHE A 710 13.56 28.61 2.01
C PHE A 710 14.62 27.92 2.87
N GLU A 711 15.89 27.91 2.45
CA GLU A 711 17.01 27.38 3.25
C GLU A 711 17.11 28.02 4.63
N THR A 712 16.96 29.34 4.69
CA THR A 712 17.02 30.08 5.95
C THR A 712 15.85 29.70 6.88
N ALA A 713 14.69 29.36 6.31
CA ALA A 713 13.53 28.95 7.07
C ALA A 713 13.62 27.49 7.55
N PHE A 714 13.94 26.57 6.64
CA PHE A 714 13.68 25.14 6.79
C PHE A 714 14.94 24.25 6.75
N GLY A 715 16.07 24.75 6.25
CA GLY A 715 17.30 23.98 6.14
C GLY A 715 17.83 23.49 7.50
N THR A 716 18.95 22.79 7.51
CA THR A 716 19.50 22.17 8.75
C THR A 716 19.69 23.15 9.91
N ASP A 717 20.04 24.40 9.62
CA ASP A 717 20.20 25.50 10.59
C ASP A 717 18.99 26.47 10.60
N GLY A 718 17.85 26.03 10.08
CA GLY A 718 16.64 26.82 9.87
C GLY A 718 15.93 27.27 11.17
N THR A 719 14.98 28.18 11.03
CA THR A 719 14.17 28.72 12.14
C THR A 719 12.98 27.84 12.55
N CYS A 720 12.60 26.90 11.68
CA CYS A 720 11.50 25.97 11.89
C CYS A 720 12.01 24.69 12.54
N THR A 721 11.50 24.36 13.72
CA THR A 721 11.85 23.11 14.42
C THR A 721 10.93 21.96 14.04
N ASP A 722 9.67 22.26 13.73
CA ASP A 722 8.73 21.31 13.16
C ASP A 722 8.80 21.42 11.64
N LYS A 723 8.85 20.26 10.99
CA LYS A 723 9.02 20.11 9.54
C LYS A 723 7.98 19.20 8.91
N THR A 724 7.03 18.71 9.70
CA THR A 724 5.92 17.89 9.20
C THR A 724 4.82 18.78 8.64
N ILE A 725 4.52 18.59 7.37
CA ILE A 725 3.55 19.35 6.58
C ILE A 725 2.51 18.37 6.10
N ILE A 726 1.26 18.78 6.17
CA ILE A 726 0.15 17.96 5.74
C ILE A 726 -0.47 18.60 4.52
N ALA A 727 -0.50 17.87 3.42
CA ALA A 727 -1.05 18.36 2.17
C ALA A 727 -2.13 17.41 1.62
N ASN A 728 -3.03 17.95 0.80
CA ASN A 728 -4.03 17.16 0.09
C ASN A 728 -3.54 16.64 -1.28
N HIS A 729 -2.33 17.02 -1.70
CA HIS A 729 -1.75 16.61 -2.98
C HIS A 729 -0.25 16.32 -2.80
N ASN A 730 0.19 15.17 -3.30
CA ASN A 730 1.57 14.71 -3.25
C ASN A 730 2.45 15.34 -4.36
N ALA A 731 2.55 16.67 -4.38
CA ALA A 731 3.28 17.42 -5.40
C ALA A 731 4.66 17.93 -4.91
N TYR A 732 5.02 17.74 -3.65
CA TYR A 732 6.02 18.59 -3.00
C TYR A 732 7.39 17.92 -2.80
N SER A 733 7.64 16.73 -3.34
CA SER A 733 8.80 15.90 -3.03
C SER A 733 10.14 16.58 -3.33
N TYR A 734 10.24 17.33 -4.44
CA TYR A 734 11.43 18.13 -4.77
C TYR A 734 11.73 19.24 -3.75
N MET A 735 10.69 19.85 -3.19
CA MET A 735 10.79 20.87 -2.15
C MET A 735 11.13 20.22 -0.81
N ALA A 736 10.48 19.10 -0.52
CA ALA A 736 10.67 18.29 0.68
C ALA A 736 12.13 17.86 0.81
N TYR A 737 12.67 17.25 -0.24
CA TYR A 737 14.06 16.85 -0.28
C TYR A 737 15.02 18.03 -0.11
N ARG A 738 14.82 19.10 -0.89
CA ARG A 738 15.77 20.22 -0.93
C ARG A 738 15.91 20.91 0.42
N TYR A 739 14.82 21.04 1.16
CA TYR A 739 14.73 21.84 2.39
C TYR A 739 14.49 21.00 3.65
N ASP A 740 14.64 19.67 3.56
CA ASP A 740 14.47 18.74 4.67
C ASP A 740 13.08 18.85 5.32
N LEU A 741 12.03 18.93 4.50
CA LEU A 741 10.65 18.92 4.97
C LEU A 741 10.06 17.52 4.87
N ASN A 742 9.11 17.20 5.74
CA ASN A 742 8.35 15.96 5.73
C ASN A 742 6.93 16.25 5.28
N PHE A 743 6.50 15.75 4.12
CA PHE A 743 5.13 15.89 3.65
C PHE A 743 4.38 14.59 3.94
N LEU A 744 3.29 14.70 4.68
CA LEU A 744 2.28 13.67 4.82
C LEU A 744 1.13 14.07 3.91
N THR A 745 0.77 13.21 2.98
CA THR A 745 -0.36 13.47 2.08
C THR A 745 -1.57 12.74 2.66
N ILE A 746 -2.67 13.45 2.90
CA ILE A 746 -3.88 12.77 3.37
C ILE A 746 -4.72 12.39 2.15
N HIS A 747 -4.99 11.09 2.05
CA HIS A 747 -5.83 10.50 1.00
C HIS A 747 -7.30 10.94 1.16
N GLY A 748 -8.07 10.84 0.08
CA GLY A 748 -9.50 11.18 0.08
C GLY A 748 -9.83 12.69 0.05
N LEU A 749 -8.83 13.58 0.08
CA LEU A 749 -9.01 15.03 -0.18
C LEU A 749 -8.57 15.40 -1.60
N ASP A 750 -9.16 14.73 -2.60
CA ASP A 750 -8.89 15.01 -4.01
C ASP A 750 -9.10 16.51 -4.31
N PRO A 751 -8.11 17.22 -4.89
CA PRO A 751 -8.28 18.60 -5.33
C PRO A 751 -9.44 18.82 -6.32
N GLU A 752 -9.83 17.79 -7.08
CA GLU A 752 -10.81 17.87 -8.19
C GLU A 752 -12.19 17.30 -7.84
N GLY A 753 -12.36 16.70 -6.64
CA GLY A 753 -13.59 16.09 -6.14
C GLY A 753 -14.15 16.73 -4.86
N GLU A 754 -15.43 16.46 -4.53
CA GLU A 754 -15.90 16.63 -3.15
C GLU A 754 -15.48 15.37 -2.37
N PRO A 755 -14.71 15.52 -1.27
CA PRO A 755 -14.28 14.38 -0.45
C PRO A 755 -15.49 13.64 0.12
N SER A 756 -15.41 12.31 0.20
CA SER A 756 -16.47 11.49 0.75
C SER A 756 -16.63 11.74 2.26
N VAL A 757 -17.76 11.32 2.85
CA VAL A 757 -17.96 11.46 4.31
C VAL A 757 -16.99 10.57 5.08
N GLU A 758 -16.58 9.46 4.48
CA GLU A 758 -15.64 8.49 5.04
C GLU A 758 -14.22 9.03 4.98
N ASP A 759 -13.80 9.57 3.84
CA ASP A 759 -12.52 10.27 3.65
C ASP A 759 -12.36 11.38 4.69
N ILE A 760 -13.40 12.19 4.89
CA ILE A 760 -13.39 13.24 5.92
C ILE A 760 -13.27 12.65 7.32
N ALA A 761 -13.88 11.50 7.61
CA ALA A 761 -13.79 10.86 8.92
C ALA A 761 -12.37 10.34 9.18
N GLU A 762 -11.76 9.68 8.21
CA GLU A 762 -10.37 9.20 8.25
C GLU A 762 -9.40 10.36 8.48
N VAL A 763 -9.47 11.42 7.66
CA VAL A 763 -8.67 12.64 7.83
C VAL A 763 -8.88 13.26 9.23
N VAL A 764 -10.12 13.24 9.76
CA VAL A 764 -10.43 13.77 11.09
C VAL A 764 -9.77 12.95 12.20
N GLU A 765 -9.73 11.62 12.07
CA GLU A 765 -9.09 10.71 13.02
C GLU A 765 -7.58 10.95 13.03
N GLU A 766 -6.94 10.96 11.87
CA GLU A 766 -5.52 11.28 11.73
C GLU A 766 -5.16 12.63 12.34
N ILE A 767 -5.95 13.68 12.07
CA ILE A 767 -5.73 15.02 12.63
C ILE A 767 -5.76 14.99 14.16
N LYS A 768 -6.66 14.21 14.76
CA LYS A 768 -6.80 14.11 16.21
C LYS A 768 -5.67 13.31 16.82
N GLU A 769 -5.30 12.20 16.21
CA GLU A 769 -4.25 11.29 16.67
C GLU A 769 -2.86 11.94 16.59
N LYS A 770 -2.49 12.40 15.39
CA LYS A 770 -1.19 13.04 15.12
C LYS A 770 -1.13 14.49 15.69
N GLY A 771 -2.22 14.99 16.29
CA GLY A 771 -2.27 16.28 17.00
C GLY A 771 -2.12 17.50 16.09
N LEU A 772 -2.66 17.40 14.89
CA LEU A 772 -2.40 18.28 13.76
C LEU A 772 -3.23 19.57 13.88
N THR A 773 -2.61 20.70 13.52
CA THR A 773 -3.24 22.02 13.70
C THR A 773 -3.47 22.76 12.39
N VAL A 774 -2.80 22.35 11.32
CA VAL A 774 -2.84 23.00 10.01
C VAL A 774 -2.86 21.94 8.91
N ILE A 775 -3.75 22.10 7.95
CA ILE A 775 -3.76 21.33 6.69
C ILE A 775 -3.52 22.29 5.52
N PHE A 776 -2.68 21.89 4.59
CA PHE A 776 -2.41 22.61 3.36
C PHE A 776 -3.21 22.02 2.21
N VAL A 777 -3.91 22.88 1.49
CA VAL A 777 -4.68 22.49 0.32
C VAL A 777 -4.26 23.28 -0.90
N GLU A 778 -4.51 22.74 -2.09
CA GLU A 778 -4.25 23.47 -3.32
C GLU A 778 -5.12 24.73 -3.47
N GLU A 779 -4.75 25.61 -4.38
CA GLU A 779 -5.52 26.83 -4.63
C GLU A 779 -6.93 26.53 -5.15
N TYR A 780 -7.09 25.45 -5.92
CA TYR A 780 -8.32 25.11 -6.62
C TYR A 780 -9.29 24.25 -5.82
N THR A 781 -8.81 23.57 -4.77
CA THR A 781 -9.63 22.82 -3.81
C THR A 781 -10.78 23.66 -3.26
N ASN A 782 -11.98 23.10 -3.26
CA ASN A 782 -13.17 23.76 -2.72
C ASN A 782 -13.11 23.80 -1.19
N THR A 783 -12.74 24.93 -0.59
CA THR A 783 -12.65 25.01 0.88
C THR A 783 -13.99 24.85 1.61
N ASP A 784 -15.12 25.02 0.93
CA ASP A 784 -16.45 24.81 1.53
C ASP A 784 -16.72 23.32 1.81
N SER A 785 -16.13 22.40 1.04
CA SER A 785 -16.25 20.95 1.30
C SER A 785 -15.46 20.51 2.53
N LEU A 786 -14.54 21.36 3.02
CA LEU A 786 -13.72 21.10 4.20
C LEU A 786 -14.30 21.73 5.48
N ASP A 787 -15.49 22.35 5.42
CA ASP A 787 -16.14 22.94 6.61
C ASP A 787 -16.52 21.88 7.65
N SER A 788 -16.92 20.68 7.21
CA SER A 788 -17.16 19.51 8.09
C SER A 788 -15.87 19.08 8.78
N LEU A 789 -14.80 18.88 8.03
CA LEU A 789 -13.46 18.58 8.55
C LEU A 789 -13.03 19.58 9.63
N ARG A 790 -13.19 20.88 9.38
CA ARG A 790 -12.91 21.91 10.40
C ARG A 790 -13.79 21.81 11.63
N GLN A 791 -15.07 21.50 11.45
CA GLN A 791 -16.01 21.42 12.57
C GLN A 791 -15.79 20.17 13.43
N ASP A 792 -15.39 19.06 12.81
CA ASP A 792 -15.24 17.75 13.45
C ASP A 792 -13.87 17.57 14.12
N THR A 793 -12.89 18.41 13.75
CA THR A 793 -11.59 18.56 14.43
C THR A 793 -11.62 19.51 15.63
N VAL A 794 -12.75 20.15 15.93
CA VAL A 794 -12.87 21.03 17.12
C VAL A 794 -12.71 20.22 18.40
N SER A 795 -11.72 20.59 19.20
CA SER A 795 -11.42 19.95 20.48
C SER A 795 -11.04 20.97 21.55
N ASP A 796 -10.83 20.51 22.80
CA ASP A 796 -10.34 21.37 23.88
C ASP A 796 -8.94 21.96 23.60
N THR A 797 -8.13 21.26 22.79
CA THR A 797 -6.78 21.69 22.36
C THR A 797 -6.82 22.51 21.07
N LEU A 798 -7.84 22.31 20.22
CA LEU A 798 -8.03 22.99 18.93
C LEU A 798 -9.45 23.60 18.83
N PRO A 799 -9.72 24.72 19.53
CA PRO A 799 -11.08 25.25 19.71
C PRO A 799 -11.72 25.82 18.45
N ASP A 800 -10.90 26.12 17.43
CA ASP A 800 -11.32 26.69 16.14
C ASP A 800 -11.26 25.64 15.00
N GLY A 801 -10.98 24.38 15.33
CA GLY A 801 -10.72 23.30 14.37
C GLY A 801 -9.39 23.45 13.64
N VAL A 802 -9.10 22.52 12.73
CA VAL A 802 -7.89 22.59 11.89
C VAL A 802 -7.86 23.89 11.06
N GLU A 803 -6.71 24.55 10.99
CA GLU A 803 -6.51 25.70 10.12
C GLU A 803 -6.21 25.23 8.70
N ILE A 804 -7.03 25.65 7.74
CA ILE A 804 -6.77 25.40 6.32
C ILE A 804 -5.91 26.52 5.76
N LYS A 805 -4.77 26.17 5.15
CA LYS A 805 -3.89 27.07 4.41
C LYS A 805 -3.76 26.62 2.96
N ILE A 806 -3.39 27.55 2.08
CA ILE A 806 -3.14 27.23 0.68
C ILE A 806 -1.65 26.94 0.48
N LEU A 807 -1.34 25.88 -0.26
CA LEU A 807 -0.03 25.58 -0.81
C LEU A 807 -0.16 25.40 -2.32
N TYR A 808 0.52 26.25 -3.09
CA TYR A 808 0.33 26.37 -4.52
C TYR A 808 1.22 25.38 -5.28
N THR A 809 0.62 24.47 -6.06
CA THR A 809 1.32 23.55 -6.97
C THR A 809 1.69 24.20 -8.30
N MET A 810 0.92 25.19 -8.76
CA MET A 810 1.19 25.98 -9.97
C MET A 810 1.10 25.19 -11.29
N GLU A 811 0.34 24.09 -11.29
CA GLU A 811 -0.05 23.37 -12.51
C GLU A 811 -1.03 24.20 -13.34
N MET A 812 -1.96 24.85 -12.65
CA MET A 812 -2.88 25.82 -13.21
C MET A 812 -2.43 27.27 -13.00
N PRO A 813 -2.85 28.21 -13.87
CA PRO A 813 -2.65 29.64 -13.64
C PRO A 813 -3.27 30.09 -12.31
N PRO A 814 -2.72 31.10 -11.61
CA PRO A 814 -3.28 31.55 -10.34
C PRO A 814 -4.65 32.21 -10.50
N LYS A 815 -5.50 32.13 -9.46
CA LYS A 815 -6.80 32.83 -9.44
C LYS A 815 -6.64 34.35 -9.41
N ASP A 816 -5.57 34.86 -8.81
CA ASP A 816 -5.21 36.29 -8.86
C ASP A 816 -4.26 36.57 -10.04
N GLU A 817 -4.76 37.30 -11.03
CA GLU A 817 -4.00 37.70 -12.24
C GLU A 817 -2.72 38.52 -11.96
N ASN A 818 -2.53 39.03 -10.73
CA ASN A 818 -1.31 39.73 -10.33
C ASN A 818 -0.21 38.78 -9.85
N ASP A 819 -0.55 37.53 -9.60
CA ASP A 819 0.42 36.52 -9.19
C ASP A 819 1.13 35.88 -10.38
N ASN A 820 2.37 35.48 -10.11
CA ASN A 820 3.21 34.73 -11.02
C ASN A 820 4.00 33.68 -10.23
N TYR A 821 4.74 32.83 -10.92
CA TYR A 821 5.53 31.77 -10.27
C TYR A 821 6.36 32.27 -9.06
N LEU A 822 7.06 33.41 -9.17
CA LEU A 822 7.90 33.92 -8.07
C LEU A 822 7.05 34.38 -6.88
N THR A 823 5.90 35.03 -7.11
CA THR A 823 5.03 35.46 -6.01
C THR A 823 4.32 34.27 -5.37
N LEU A 824 3.94 33.24 -6.13
CA LEU A 824 3.36 32.01 -5.62
C LEU A 824 4.38 31.21 -4.80
N MET A 825 5.63 31.07 -5.25
CA MET A 825 6.69 30.43 -4.44
C MET A 825 6.97 31.20 -3.14
N GLN A 826 6.92 32.54 -3.18
CA GLN A 826 7.03 33.35 -1.96
C GLN A 826 5.82 33.17 -1.03
N LYS A 827 4.62 33.00 -1.58
CA LYS A 827 3.41 32.67 -0.81
C LYS A 827 3.51 31.28 -0.19
N ASN A 828 4.03 30.28 -0.92
CA ASN A 828 4.33 28.94 -0.37
C ASN A 828 5.25 29.06 0.85
N LEU A 829 6.37 29.77 0.73
CA LEU A 829 7.30 30.00 1.83
C LEU A 829 6.61 30.60 3.07
N GLU A 830 5.82 31.66 2.89
CA GLU A 830 5.15 32.33 4.01
C GLU A 830 3.98 31.50 4.58
N SER A 831 3.28 30.73 3.74
CA SER A 831 2.23 29.80 4.15
C SER A 831 2.80 28.71 5.04
N LEU A 832 3.89 28.06 4.58
CA LEU A 832 4.62 27.02 5.32
C LEU A 832 5.18 27.57 6.64
N LYS A 833 5.86 28.73 6.62
CA LYS A 833 6.38 29.35 7.85
C LYS A 833 5.27 29.67 8.86
N SER A 834 4.12 30.13 8.36
CA SER A 834 2.97 30.40 9.21
C SER A 834 2.33 29.13 9.76
N GLY A 835 2.23 28.07 8.97
CA GLY A 835 1.60 26.82 9.38
C GLY A 835 2.47 26.03 10.36
N LEU A 836 3.77 25.96 10.10
CA LEU A 836 4.76 25.32 10.97
C LEU A 836 5.17 26.18 12.18
N GLN A 837 4.53 27.35 12.36
CA GLN A 837 4.77 28.27 13.48
C GLN A 837 6.25 28.62 13.70
N CYS A 838 7.00 28.80 12.61
CA CYS A 838 8.43 29.05 12.66
C CYS A 838 8.78 30.34 13.45
N SER A 839 9.89 30.29 14.19
CA SER A 839 10.26 31.31 15.19
C SER A 839 10.99 32.56 14.71
#